data_AF-A0A852MDA1-F1
#
_entry.id   AF-A0A852MDA1-F1
#
_cell.length_a   1.000
_cell.length_b   1.000
_cell.length_c   1.000
_cell.angle_alpha   90.00
_cell.angle_beta   90.00
_cell.angle_gamma   90.00
#
_symmetry.space_group_name_H-M   'P 1'
#
loop_
_entity.id
_entity.type
_entity.pdbx_description
1 polymer ?
#
loop_
_entity_poly.entity_id
_entity_poly.type
_entity_poly.pdbx_seq_one_letter_code
_entity_poly.pdbx_strand_id
1 'polypeptide(L)'
;LQKRQILVTLIEICLPLLFAAILIALRHRVHSVRHPNATLYPSEALDDLPSFFHHRHPSSPWELAYVPSNSSTVRSIAEMVESALPISIRAQGFASERDFEEYIKSDNRSGSVLAAVMFRHHFPLSTAPLPLQVEYELRFKYSPRNAPRSEQTGLNPNLDRDWHTSYLFPLFQLPGPREAKFADGGTPGYLREGFLAVQHAVDRAIMQYHANASLVSLLENITVVVQRFPYPAYVNDLFLLAIQNQLPLLLMLSFTYTSLNIVRAVVHEKEKKLKEYMHMMGLSNWLHWSAWFLMFFLFLLVSVFFVTVLFCVKVSEQGAVLTNSDPTLVFTFLAIFSISSISFNFMVSTFFSRANIAAAAGGFLYFFSYIPYFFISPRYDLMSHSQKLASCLISNVAMAMGAQLIGMFEGKGEHWRDLMKPVSVDDNFTLAQVLGMLLLDSVLYGVVAWYVEAVFPGEYGVPQPWYFFLTPSYWCAHPRTVVGKEKEEEEDPEKALKSQYIEDEPADLVSGIKIKHLSKVFKVGNKMKEAVKDLTVNMYEGQITVLLGHNGAGKTTTLSMLTGLHSPTSGQAYINGYEITQDMVLIRRSLGLCPQHDVLFDNMTVEEHLHFYAGLKGYPSSKCPEEINHILRILNLEDKRHALTKALSGGMKRKLSIGIALIGDSKASFSDGVVMLDEPTSGMDPASRRATWDLLQQQRSNRTILLTTHFMDEADLLGDRIAIMAKGELQCCGSSLFLKRKYAGAGYHMVMVKEPYCNLGEISRLICHYVPNATMESNAGAELSFILPKESTHRFEALFTELEQKREELGIASYGASVTTMEEVFLRVGKLVDSSMDIQAIQLPALQYQHERRSNDWAMDDSSSLSGMTDMTDDSGALITEDCSSIKLNTGFYLCCQQFYAMFMKRAMYSWRNWKMVAAQFFVPLIFTAFALIVAKTFPGPRDSSQLRLTLEPYGQTIVPFSVSAASGLPQRLAEQYVELLDAQRQSPLEVLGGLEDYLISRASEEGGAFNEHYIAAASFEGVGNHTVVTALFNNQAYHSPATALMLADNAVFRVLAGPNASITVTNYPQPRNITEKAKDQLMEGQTGFAIAINLLYGMASLASTFALLLVSERA
;
A
#
# COMPACT_ATOMS: atom_id res chain seq x y z
N LEU A 1 -5.76 -6.80 -24.08
CA LEU A 1 -6.38 -8.06 -23.60
C LEU A 1 -5.30 -8.95 -22.98
N GLN A 2 -5.04 -8.83 -21.67
CA GLN A 2 -4.30 -9.87 -20.94
C GLN A 2 -5.32 -10.85 -20.38
N LYS A 3 -5.35 -12.09 -20.87
CA LYS A 3 -6.22 -13.12 -20.30
C LYS A 3 -5.68 -13.47 -18.91
N ARG A 4 -6.29 -12.90 -17.86
CA ARG A 4 -5.92 -13.14 -16.46
C ARG A 4 -6.15 -14.62 -16.14
N GLN A 5 -5.31 -15.20 -15.28
CA GLN A 5 -5.49 -16.60 -14.87
C GLN A 5 -6.83 -16.74 -14.15
N ILE A 6 -7.72 -17.57 -14.69
CA ILE A 6 -9.09 -17.77 -14.16
C ILE A 6 -9.06 -18.11 -12.67
N LEU A 7 -8.11 -18.95 -12.25
CA LEU A 7 -7.94 -19.35 -10.85
C LEU A 7 -7.65 -18.15 -9.93
N VAL A 8 -6.80 -17.22 -10.37
CA VAL A 8 -6.43 -16.03 -9.58
C VAL A 8 -7.64 -15.11 -9.41
N THR A 9 -8.36 -14.85 -10.50
CA THR A 9 -9.60 -14.04 -10.45
C THR A 9 -10.66 -14.71 -9.58
N LEU A 10 -10.76 -16.04 -9.64
CA LEU A 10 -11.71 -16.81 -8.83
C LEU A 10 -11.35 -16.70 -7.34
N ILE A 11 -10.08 -16.78 -6.97
CA ILE A 11 -9.62 -16.58 -5.58
C ILE A 11 -9.87 -15.13 -5.12
N GLU A 12 -9.60 -14.12 -5.95
CA GLU A 12 -9.86 -12.71 -5.62
C GLU A 12 -11.34 -12.42 -5.32
N ILE A 13 -12.25 -13.11 -6.01
CA ILE A 13 -13.69 -12.98 -5.77
C ILE A 13 -14.12 -13.85 -4.59
N CYS A 14 -13.64 -15.10 -4.51
CA CYS A 14 -14.06 -16.04 -3.48
C CYS A 14 -13.56 -15.67 -2.08
N LEU A 15 -12.41 -15.02 -1.93
CA LEU A 15 -11.87 -14.71 -0.61
C LEU A 15 -12.73 -13.68 0.17
N PRO A 16 -13.17 -12.54 -0.41
CA PRO A 16 -14.16 -11.68 0.23
C PRO A 16 -15.50 -12.38 0.51
N LEU A 17 -15.96 -13.23 -0.40
CA LEU A 17 -17.19 -13.99 -0.18
C LEU A 17 -17.05 -15.01 0.96
N LEU A 18 -15.87 -15.60 1.13
CA LEU A 18 -15.58 -16.52 2.24
C LEU A 18 -15.67 -15.78 3.59
N PHE A 19 -15.07 -14.60 3.71
CA PHE A 19 -15.16 -13.81 4.95
C PHE A 19 -16.58 -13.29 5.20
N ALA A 20 -17.33 -12.94 4.15
CA ALA A 20 -18.75 -12.63 4.29
C ALA A 20 -19.57 -13.86 4.74
N ALA A 21 -19.26 -15.06 4.23
CA ALA A 21 -19.89 -16.30 4.66
C ALA A 21 -19.58 -16.64 6.13
N ILE A 22 -18.37 -16.33 6.62
CA ILE A 22 -18.02 -16.47 8.04
C ILE A 22 -18.92 -15.58 8.91
N LEU A 23 -19.18 -14.33 8.50
CA LEU A 23 -20.10 -13.44 9.21
C LEU A 23 -21.54 -13.94 9.21
N ILE A 24 -22.00 -14.52 8.09
CA ILE A 24 -23.32 -15.14 8.00
C ILE A 24 -23.40 -16.37 8.91
N ALA A 25 -22.36 -17.20 8.95
CA ALA A 25 -22.29 -18.36 9.84
C ALA A 25 -22.30 -17.93 11.32
N LEU A 26 -21.60 -16.85 11.67
CA LEU A 26 -21.64 -16.24 12.99
C LEU A 26 -23.04 -15.70 13.31
N ARG A 27 -23.70 -15.02 12.35
CA ARG A 27 -25.08 -14.54 12.49
C ARG A 27 -26.04 -15.67 12.81
N HIS A 28 -25.88 -16.83 12.17
CA HIS A 28 -26.75 -17.98 12.42
C HIS A 28 -26.56 -18.59 13.83
N ARG A 29 -25.36 -18.46 14.40
CA ARG A 29 -25.03 -19.01 15.74
C ARG A 29 -25.46 -18.12 16.89
N VAL A 30 -25.60 -16.81 16.68
CA VAL A 30 -25.90 -15.83 17.74
C VAL A 30 -27.37 -15.42 17.68
N HIS A 31 -28.19 -16.06 18.53
CA HIS A 31 -29.63 -15.82 18.58
C HIS A 31 -30.01 -14.42 19.08
N SER A 32 -30.84 -13.71 18.31
CA SER A 32 -31.54 -12.50 18.77
C SER A 32 -32.71 -12.88 19.70
N VAL A 33 -32.79 -12.27 20.89
CA VAL A 33 -33.89 -12.50 21.84
C VAL A 33 -34.92 -11.39 21.70
N ARG A 34 -36.17 -11.75 21.39
CA ARG A 34 -37.28 -10.80 21.27
C ARG A 34 -38.06 -10.72 22.59
N HIS A 35 -38.22 -9.52 23.12
CA HIS A 35 -39.06 -9.22 24.27
C HIS A 35 -40.36 -8.58 23.78
N PRO A 36 -41.48 -9.33 23.70
CA PRO A 36 -42.71 -8.85 23.07
C PRO A 36 -43.53 -7.89 23.93
N ASN A 37 -43.32 -7.89 25.25
CA ASN A 37 -44.02 -7.03 26.19
C ASN A 37 -43.13 -5.85 26.58
N ALA A 38 -43.76 -4.73 26.97
CA ALA A 38 -43.04 -3.62 27.58
C ALA A 38 -42.41 -4.06 28.90
N THR A 39 -41.19 -3.59 29.17
CA THR A 39 -40.52 -3.80 30.46
C THR A 39 -40.82 -2.64 31.39
N LEU A 40 -41.53 -2.94 32.48
CA LEU A 40 -41.84 -2.01 33.56
C LEU A 40 -40.82 -2.19 34.68
N TYR A 41 -40.43 -1.08 35.31
CA TYR A 41 -39.48 -1.06 36.41
C TYR A 41 -40.16 -0.52 37.68
N PRO A 42 -39.91 -1.13 38.85
CA PRO A 42 -40.48 -0.66 40.11
C PRO A 42 -39.89 0.69 40.52
N SER A 43 -40.65 1.45 41.32
CA SER A 43 -40.16 2.64 42.01
C SER A 43 -39.30 2.24 43.22
N GLU A 44 -38.15 2.87 43.39
CA GLU A 44 -37.24 2.66 44.51
C GLU A 44 -37.28 3.87 45.48
N ALA A 45 -37.33 3.60 46.78
CA ALA A 45 -37.27 4.63 47.82
C ALA A 45 -35.81 5.01 48.11
N LEU A 46 -35.57 6.29 48.41
CA LEU A 46 -34.22 6.84 48.63
C LEU A 46 -33.83 6.98 50.11
N ASP A 47 -34.75 6.69 51.04
CA ASP A 47 -34.52 6.87 52.48
C ASP A 47 -33.62 5.78 53.11
N ASP A 48 -33.34 4.69 52.40
CA ASP A 48 -32.44 3.60 52.86
C ASP A 48 -31.29 3.39 51.88
N LEU A 49 -30.14 2.96 52.41
CA LEU A 49 -28.96 2.61 51.63
C LEU A 49 -28.98 1.11 51.27
N PRO A 50 -28.35 0.72 50.15
CA PRO A 50 -28.24 -0.69 49.77
C PRO A 50 -27.68 -1.57 50.90
N SER A 51 -28.20 -2.81 51.00
CA SER A 51 -27.90 -3.78 52.06
C SER A 51 -26.41 -4.00 52.35
N PHE A 52 -25.54 -3.82 51.35
CA PHE A 52 -24.08 -3.87 51.47
C PHE A 52 -23.52 -2.93 52.55
N PHE A 53 -24.08 -1.72 52.69
CA PHE A 53 -23.55 -0.72 53.61
C PHE A 53 -23.83 -1.05 55.09
N HIS A 54 -24.83 -1.89 55.34
CA HIS A 54 -25.26 -2.33 56.67
C HIS A 54 -24.34 -3.41 57.30
N HIS A 55 -23.45 -4.03 56.51
CA HIS A 55 -22.65 -5.19 56.96
C HIS A 55 -21.29 -4.84 57.60
N ARG A 56 -21.02 -3.54 57.84
CA ARG A 56 -19.74 -3.09 58.39
C ARG A 56 -19.77 -3.03 59.93
N HIS A 57 -18.67 -3.44 60.57
CA HIS A 57 -18.57 -3.47 62.03
C HIS A 57 -18.62 -2.05 62.64
N PRO A 58 -19.26 -1.83 63.80
CA PRO A 58 -19.37 -0.51 64.44
C PRO A 58 -18.03 0.13 64.84
N SER A 59 -16.96 -0.66 64.95
CA SER A 59 -15.60 -0.20 65.27
C SER A 59 -14.88 0.46 64.09
N SER A 60 -15.43 0.40 62.88
CA SER A 60 -14.94 1.07 61.68
C SER A 60 -16.10 1.69 60.90
N PRO A 61 -16.71 2.79 61.39
CA PRO A 61 -17.82 3.45 60.71
C PRO A 61 -17.43 3.95 59.32
N TRP A 62 -18.42 4.17 58.46
CA TRP A 62 -18.21 4.90 57.20
C TRP A 62 -17.91 6.37 57.51
N GLU A 63 -17.03 7.01 56.74
CA GLU A 63 -16.72 8.44 56.91
C GLU A 63 -17.47 9.27 55.86
N LEU A 64 -18.22 10.28 56.29
CA LEU A 64 -18.80 11.31 55.42
C LEU A 64 -17.93 12.57 55.52
N ALA A 65 -17.14 12.83 54.48
CA ALA A 65 -16.26 13.98 54.47
C ALA A 65 -17.03 15.27 54.12
N TYR A 66 -16.71 16.41 54.75
CA TYR A 66 -17.28 17.70 54.37
C TYR A 66 -16.24 18.82 54.30
N VAL A 67 -16.42 19.74 53.35
CA VAL A 67 -15.50 20.87 53.10
C VAL A 67 -16.30 22.15 52.82
N PRO A 68 -15.95 23.31 53.43
CA PRO A 68 -14.87 23.55 54.39
C PRO A 68 -15.28 23.29 55.86
N SER A 69 -14.35 22.74 56.66
CA SER A 69 -14.58 22.44 58.10
C SER A 69 -14.65 23.67 59.00
N ASN A 70 -14.20 24.82 58.51
CA ASN A 70 -14.18 26.10 59.22
C ASN A 70 -15.58 26.73 59.36
N SER A 71 -16.57 26.28 58.58
CA SER A 71 -17.95 26.77 58.63
C SER A 71 -18.80 25.93 59.59
N SER A 72 -19.43 26.57 60.58
CA SER A 72 -20.36 25.88 61.48
C SER A 72 -21.64 25.45 60.75
N THR A 73 -22.03 26.18 59.71
CA THR A 73 -23.20 25.87 58.87
C THR A 73 -23.01 24.56 58.12
N VAL A 74 -21.85 24.37 57.48
CA VAL A 74 -21.52 23.14 56.75
C VAL A 74 -21.41 21.95 57.70
N ARG A 75 -20.85 22.16 58.91
CA ARG A 75 -20.82 21.12 59.95
C ARG A 75 -22.22 20.70 60.39
N SER A 76 -23.11 21.66 60.64
CA SER A 76 -24.50 21.36 61.02
C SER A 76 -25.23 20.58 59.93
N ILE A 77 -25.03 20.91 58.65
CA ILE A 77 -25.59 20.15 57.53
C ILE A 77 -25.03 18.72 57.49
N ALA A 78 -23.71 18.56 57.66
CA ALA A 78 -23.08 17.24 57.69
C ALA A 78 -23.59 16.36 58.86
N GLU A 79 -23.81 16.96 60.05
CA GLU A 79 -24.40 16.28 61.21
C GLU A 79 -25.87 15.91 60.98
N MET A 80 -26.64 16.76 60.29
CA MET A 80 -28.01 16.42 59.87
C MET A 80 -28.03 15.23 58.90
N VAL A 81 -27.11 15.20 57.93
CA VAL A 81 -26.98 14.06 56.99
C VAL A 81 -26.54 12.78 57.72
N GLU A 82 -25.61 12.90 58.68
CA GLU A 82 -25.22 11.78 59.56
C GLU A 82 -26.42 11.19 60.31
N SER A 83 -27.33 12.04 60.81
CA SER A 83 -28.54 11.60 61.51
C SER A 83 -29.62 11.03 60.59
N ALA A 84 -29.65 11.43 59.32
CA ALA A 84 -30.66 11.04 58.35
C ALA A 84 -30.40 9.66 57.72
N LEU A 85 -29.14 9.26 57.58
CA LEU A 85 -28.77 7.99 56.95
C LEU A 85 -28.83 6.83 57.98
N PRO A 86 -29.51 5.70 57.69
CA PRO A 86 -29.72 4.62 58.64
C PRO A 86 -28.50 3.67 58.80
N ILE A 87 -27.28 4.21 58.79
CA ILE A 87 -26.02 3.44 58.94
C ILE A 87 -25.04 4.12 59.89
N SER A 88 -24.06 3.36 60.40
CA SER A 88 -22.96 3.90 61.22
C SER A 88 -22.00 4.74 60.36
N ILE A 89 -22.30 6.03 60.22
CA ILE A 89 -21.48 7.06 59.58
C ILE A 89 -20.91 8.00 60.64
N ARG A 90 -19.71 8.54 60.38
CA ARG A 90 -19.11 9.66 61.12
C ARG A 90 -18.83 10.82 60.18
N ALA A 91 -19.32 12.02 60.49
CA ALA A 91 -18.96 13.23 59.75
C ALA A 91 -17.52 13.68 60.06
N GLN A 92 -16.69 13.84 59.03
CA GLN A 92 -15.30 14.28 59.13
C GLN A 92 -15.05 15.54 58.30
N GLY A 93 -14.65 16.63 58.95
CA GLY A 93 -14.38 17.90 58.27
C GLY A 93 -12.95 18.05 57.79
N PHE A 94 -12.75 18.58 56.57
CA PHE A 94 -11.44 19.00 56.05
C PHE A 94 -11.41 20.51 55.79
N ALA A 95 -10.26 21.15 56.02
CA ALA A 95 -10.13 22.60 55.91
C ALA A 95 -10.18 23.09 54.45
N SER A 96 -9.54 22.35 53.55
CA SER A 96 -9.54 22.62 52.11
C SER A 96 -9.73 21.35 51.28
N GLU A 97 -10.10 21.54 50.01
CA GLU A 97 -10.20 20.46 49.03
C GLU A 97 -8.87 19.71 48.84
N ARG A 98 -7.74 20.43 48.88
CA ARG A 98 -6.41 19.83 48.73
C ARG A 98 -6.08 18.87 49.86
N ASP A 99 -6.44 19.22 51.10
CA ASP A 99 -6.22 18.37 52.27
C ASP A 99 -7.02 17.07 52.16
N PHE A 100 -8.25 17.16 51.64
CA PHE A 100 -9.07 15.99 51.36
C PHE A 100 -8.46 15.12 50.26
N GLU A 101 -8.00 15.71 49.15
CA GLU A 101 -7.36 14.93 48.08
C GLU A 101 -6.09 14.23 48.53
N GLU A 102 -5.26 14.89 49.36
CA GLU A 102 -4.05 14.31 49.91
C GLU A 102 -4.38 13.15 50.86
N TYR A 103 -5.42 13.29 51.68
CA TYR A 103 -5.95 12.20 52.52
C TYR A 103 -6.37 10.98 51.70
N ILE A 104 -7.11 11.19 50.60
CA ILE A 104 -7.54 10.09 49.72
C ILE A 104 -6.34 9.41 49.03
N LYS A 105 -5.38 10.19 48.52
CA LYS A 105 -4.23 9.67 47.78
C LYS A 105 -3.23 8.90 48.66
N SER A 106 -3.03 9.33 49.92
CA SER A 106 -1.91 8.87 50.75
C SER A 106 -2.31 7.99 51.94
N ASP A 107 -3.52 8.14 52.49
CA ASP A 107 -3.93 7.40 53.69
C ASP A 107 -4.59 6.06 53.31
N ASN A 108 -4.22 4.99 54.02
CA ASN A 108 -4.86 3.68 53.90
C ASN A 108 -6.30 3.67 54.45
N ARG A 109 -6.67 4.62 55.32
CA ARG A 109 -8.03 4.76 55.86
C ARG A 109 -9.02 5.36 54.85
N SER A 110 -8.54 5.95 53.76
CA SER A 110 -9.36 6.51 52.67
C SER A 110 -10.40 5.53 52.10
N GLY A 111 -10.15 4.21 52.16
CA GLY A 111 -11.11 3.18 51.75
C GLY A 111 -12.40 3.14 52.59
N SER A 112 -12.44 3.83 53.73
CA SER A 112 -13.61 3.93 54.61
C SER A 112 -14.49 5.16 54.33
N VAL A 113 -14.05 6.11 53.51
CA VAL A 113 -14.83 7.28 53.11
C VAL A 113 -15.96 6.87 52.19
N LEU A 114 -17.21 7.10 52.58
CA LEU A 114 -18.38 6.83 51.74
C LEU A 114 -18.44 7.84 50.58
N ALA A 115 -18.51 9.12 50.94
CA ALA A 115 -18.62 10.25 50.04
C ALA A 115 -18.05 11.51 50.69
N ALA A 116 -17.73 12.52 49.88
CA ALA A 116 -17.41 13.87 50.37
C ALA A 116 -18.42 14.89 49.82
N VAL A 117 -18.86 15.81 50.67
CA VAL A 117 -19.74 16.92 50.33
C VAL A 117 -18.92 18.21 50.37
N MET A 118 -18.73 18.85 49.21
CA MET A 118 -17.93 20.07 49.10
C MET A 118 -18.80 21.24 48.68
N PHE A 119 -18.94 22.24 49.54
CA PHE A 119 -19.68 23.46 49.20
C PHE A 119 -18.78 24.43 48.44
N ARG A 120 -19.25 24.92 47.27
CA ARG A 120 -18.49 25.89 46.47
C ARG A 120 -18.57 27.32 47.01
N HIS A 121 -19.54 27.59 47.87
CA HIS A 121 -19.71 28.91 48.45
C HIS A 121 -18.52 29.28 49.35
N HIS A 122 -17.96 30.48 49.14
CA HIS A 122 -16.90 30.98 49.99
C HIS A 122 -17.50 31.57 51.27
N PHE A 123 -17.20 30.96 52.41
CA PHE A 123 -17.65 31.43 53.73
C PHE A 123 -16.58 32.35 54.35
N PRO A 124 -16.74 33.70 54.31
CA PRO A 124 -15.75 34.63 54.86
C PRO A 124 -15.69 34.62 56.39
N LEU A 125 -16.76 34.19 57.05
CA LEU A 125 -16.90 34.05 58.51
C LEU A 125 -17.41 32.65 58.81
N SER A 126 -17.01 32.06 59.94
CA SER A 126 -17.44 30.71 60.36
C SER A 126 -18.95 30.58 60.56
N THR A 127 -19.63 31.69 60.89
CA THR A 127 -21.07 31.78 61.14
C THR A 127 -21.88 32.32 59.95
N ALA A 128 -21.27 32.47 58.76
CA ALA A 128 -21.98 32.96 57.59
C ALA A 128 -23.13 32.00 57.19
N PRO A 129 -24.34 32.53 56.90
CA PRO A 129 -25.48 31.71 56.51
C PRO A 129 -25.30 31.10 55.13
N LEU A 130 -25.97 29.96 54.88
CA LEU A 130 -26.01 29.36 53.55
C LEU A 130 -26.87 30.23 52.60
N PRO A 131 -26.44 30.50 51.36
CA PRO A 131 -27.28 31.19 50.37
C PRO A 131 -28.47 30.33 49.92
N LEU A 132 -29.54 30.97 49.41
CA LEU A 132 -30.68 30.25 48.81
C LEU A 132 -30.34 29.50 47.51
N GLN A 133 -29.28 29.93 46.83
CA GLN A 133 -28.72 29.25 45.66
C GLN A 133 -27.48 28.48 46.11
N VAL A 134 -27.64 27.17 46.31
CA VAL A 134 -26.61 26.31 46.87
C VAL A 134 -25.97 25.49 45.75
N GLU A 135 -24.66 25.61 45.61
CA GLU A 135 -23.86 24.73 44.76
C GLU A 135 -22.94 23.87 45.62
N TYR A 136 -23.03 22.55 45.47
CA TYR A 136 -22.11 21.62 46.11
C TYR A 136 -21.69 20.48 45.18
N GLU A 137 -20.57 19.86 45.51
CA GLU A 137 -20.00 18.72 44.80
C GLU A 137 -20.10 17.47 45.66
N LEU A 138 -20.50 16.38 45.04
CA LEU A 138 -20.57 15.06 45.65
C LEU A 138 -19.39 14.24 45.11
N ARG A 139 -18.47 13.85 46.00
CA ARG A 139 -17.28 13.07 45.63
C ARG A 139 -17.33 11.65 46.17
N PHE A 140 -17.73 10.73 45.31
CA PHE A 140 -17.68 9.30 45.56
C PHE A 140 -16.36 8.69 45.12
N LYS A 141 -16.04 7.50 45.65
CA LYS A 141 -14.85 6.74 45.28
C LYS A 141 -14.76 6.57 43.75
N TYR A 142 -13.58 6.74 43.16
CA TYR A 142 -13.35 6.66 41.70
C TYR A 142 -13.95 5.40 41.07
N SER A 143 -13.64 4.22 41.62
CA SER A 143 -14.13 2.94 41.14
C SER A 143 -15.33 2.47 41.98
N PRO A 144 -16.49 2.21 41.36
CA PRO A 144 -17.67 1.65 42.03
C PRO A 144 -17.33 0.35 42.77
N ARG A 145 -17.90 0.17 43.97
CA ARG A 145 -17.59 -0.93 44.89
C ARG A 145 -18.39 -2.19 44.61
N ASN A 146 -19.62 -2.04 44.14
CA ASN A 146 -20.65 -3.08 44.14
C ASN A 146 -20.99 -3.60 42.73
N ALA A 147 -20.10 -3.41 41.76
CA ALA A 147 -20.28 -3.93 40.41
C ALA A 147 -20.35 -5.48 40.36
N PRO A 148 -21.36 -6.10 39.75
CA PRO A 148 -21.43 -7.55 39.55
C PRO A 148 -20.30 -8.02 38.63
N ARG A 149 -19.88 -9.27 38.79
CA ARG A 149 -18.75 -9.86 38.03
C ARG A 149 -18.94 -9.80 36.50
N SER A 150 -20.18 -9.80 36.02
CA SER A 150 -20.51 -9.66 34.60
C SER A 150 -20.24 -8.26 34.02
N GLU A 151 -20.26 -7.23 34.87
CA GLU A 151 -19.94 -5.84 34.51
C GLU A 151 -18.44 -5.52 34.69
N GLN A 152 -17.70 -6.41 35.38
CA GLN A 152 -16.25 -6.31 35.60
C GLN A 152 -15.42 -6.98 34.49
N THR A 153 -16.03 -7.82 33.64
CA THR A 153 -15.33 -8.52 32.55
C THR A 153 -15.21 -7.65 31.31
N GLY A 154 -14.00 -7.57 30.73
CA GLY A 154 -13.63 -6.72 29.58
C GLY A 154 -14.37 -6.92 28.24
N LEU A 155 -15.45 -7.71 28.23
CA LEU A 155 -16.28 -7.98 27.06
C LEU A 155 -17.62 -7.22 27.09
N ASN A 156 -18.02 -6.64 28.22
CA ASN A 156 -19.20 -5.77 28.29
C ASN A 156 -18.83 -4.36 27.80
N PRO A 157 -19.51 -3.75 26.82
CA PRO A 157 -19.25 -2.37 26.41
C PRO A 157 -19.49 -1.35 27.55
N ASN A 158 -20.31 -1.69 28.54
CA ASN A 158 -20.64 -0.85 29.69
C ASN A 158 -19.83 -1.24 30.94
N LEU A 159 -18.49 -1.19 30.83
CA LEU A 159 -17.60 -1.52 31.94
C LEU A 159 -17.79 -0.54 33.11
N ASP A 160 -18.07 -1.07 34.30
CA ASP A 160 -18.25 -0.29 35.54
C ASP A 160 -16.89 -0.02 36.21
N ARG A 161 -15.99 0.68 35.50
CA ARG A 161 -14.64 1.03 36.00
C ARG A 161 -14.61 2.38 36.68
N ASP A 162 -15.38 3.33 36.18
CA ASP A 162 -15.48 4.70 36.67
C ASP A 162 -16.92 5.20 36.57
N TRP A 163 -17.14 6.44 37.01
CA TRP A 163 -18.45 7.08 36.98
C TRP A 163 -18.88 7.57 35.60
N HIS A 164 -18.05 7.44 34.55
CA HIS A 164 -18.29 7.97 33.19
C HIS A 164 -18.61 9.47 33.08
N THR A 165 -18.18 10.32 34.02
CA THR A 165 -18.49 11.77 34.04
C THR A 165 -17.90 12.61 32.90
N SER A 166 -17.19 11.97 31.96
CA SER A 166 -16.72 12.59 30.72
C SER A 166 -17.69 12.41 29.56
N TYR A 167 -18.71 11.55 29.69
CA TYR A 167 -19.68 11.24 28.65
C TYR A 167 -21.10 11.24 29.22
N LEU A 168 -22.07 11.73 28.45
CA LEU A 168 -23.48 11.72 28.83
C LEU A 168 -24.14 10.39 28.44
N PHE A 169 -23.69 9.79 27.33
CA PHE A 169 -24.22 8.54 26.81
C PHE A 169 -23.13 7.49 26.63
N PRO A 170 -23.47 6.19 26.71
CA PRO A 170 -22.55 5.14 26.27
C PRO A 170 -22.23 5.34 24.80
N LEU A 171 -20.94 5.24 24.45
CA LEU A 171 -20.50 5.33 23.06
C LEU A 171 -21.14 4.23 22.19
N PHE A 172 -21.47 3.09 22.82
CA PHE A 172 -22.12 1.95 22.19
C PHE A 172 -23.54 1.77 22.72
N GLN A 173 -24.53 2.19 21.94
CA GLN A 173 -25.94 1.99 22.25
C GLN A 173 -26.43 0.70 21.59
N LEU A 174 -26.64 -0.34 22.42
CA LEU A 174 -27.27 -1.58 21.97
C LEU A 174 -28.79 -1.36 21.79
N PRO A 175 -29.44 -2.03 20.83
CA PRO A 175 -30.88 -1.98 20.71
C PRO A 175 -31.55 -2.56 21.95
N GLY A 176 -32.40 -1.77 22.60
CA GLY A 176 -33.09 -2.14 23.82
C GLY A 176 -32.70 -1.31 25.04
N PRO A 177 -33.32 -1.58 26.21
CA PRO A 177 -33.00 -0.91 27.45
C PRO A 177 -31.61 -1.31 27.94
N ARG A 178 -30.76 -0.32 28.23
CA ARG A 178 -29.44 -0.52 28.83
C ARG A 178 -29.57 -1.28 30.15
N GLU A 179 -28.83 -2.37 30.31
CA GLU A 179 -28.88 -3.23 31.51
C GLU A 179 -30.32 -3.59 31.93
N ALA A 180 -31.06 -4.23 31.03
CA ALA A 180 -32.50 -4.48 31.18
C ALA A 180 -32.89 -5.28 32.44
N LYS A 181 -31.99 -6.08 33.00
CA LYS A 181 -32.23 -6.94 34.18
C LYS A 181 -32.14 -6.19 35.51
N PHE A 182 -31.56 -5.00 35.51
CA PHE A 182 -31.21 -4.23 36.69
C PHE A 182 -32.18 -3.06 36.84
N ALA A 183 -33.05 -3.12 37.86
CA ALA A 183 -34.02 -2.07 38.16
C ALA A 183 -33.35 -0.77 38.63
N ASP A 184 -32.18 -0.90 39.26
CA ASP A 184 -31.31 0.17 39.75
C ASP A 184 -30.56 0.95 38.64
N GLY A 185 -30.77 0.59 37.38
CA GLY A 185 -30.19 1.26 36.21
C GLY A 185 -28.80 0.76 35.79
N GLY A 186 -28.13 -0.07 36.60
CA GLY A 186 -26.79 -0.60 36.29
C GLY A 186 -25.71 0.49 36.27
N THR A 187 -24.62 0.27 35.54
CA THR A 187 -23.47 1.18 35.38
C THR A 187 -23.89 2.64 35.09
N PRO A 188 -23.41 3.68 35.80
CA PRO A 188 -22.30 3.68 36.76
C PRO A 188 -22.71 3.33 38.21
N GLY A 189 -23.95 2.89 38.43
CA GLY A 189 -24.41 2.39 39.73
C GLY A 189 -24.90 3.45 40.71
N TYR A 190 -25.55 4.53 40.24
CA TYR A 190 -26.03 5.64 41.09
C TYR A 190 -26.90 5.20 42.29
N LEU A 191 -27.79 4.21 42.11
CA LEU A 191 -28.56 3.63 43.23
C LEU A 191 -27.72 2.63 44.04
N ARG A 192 -26.99 1.74 43.36
CA ARG A 192 -26.21 0.64 43.97
C ARG A 192 -25.05 1.09 44.86
N GLU A 193 -24.43 2.22 44.55
CA GLU A 193 -23.38 2.85 45.36
C GLU A 193 -23.96 3.79 46.43
N GLY A 194 -25.27 4.03 46.45
CA GLY A 194 -25.91 4.94 47.40
C GLY A 194 -25.74 6.43 47.06
N PHE A 195 -25.33 6.76 45.82
CA PHE A 195 -25.16 8.16 45.39
C PHE A 195 -26.46 8.94 45.51
N LEU A 196 -27.58 8.40 45.01
CA LEU A 196 -28.88 9.07 45.08
C LEU A 196 -29.37 9.27 46.52
N ALA A 197 -29.15 8.28 47.40
CA ALA A 197 -29.53 8.37 48.80
C ALA A 197 -28.73 9.47 49.54
N VAL A 198 -27.42 9.56 49.30
CA VAL A 198 -26.59 10.63 49.89
C VAL A 198 -26.95 11.99 49.29
N GLN A 199 -27.19 12.07 47.97
CA GLN A 199 -27.65 13.29 47.32
C GLN A 199 -28.97 13.78 47.96
N HIS A 200 -29.97 12.91 48.04
CA HIS A 200 -31.27 13.24 48.63
C HIS A 200 -31.16 13.64 50.10
N ALA A 201 -30.33 12.95 50.89
CA ALA A 201 -30.11 13.30 52.30
C ALA A 201 -29.47 14.68 52.47
N VAL A 202 -28.50 15.04 51.62
CA VAL A 202 -27.89 16.38 51.60
C VAL A 202 -28.90 17.44 51.18
N ASP A 203 -29.66 17.17 50.12
CA ASP A 203 -30.69 18.08 49.61
C ASP A 203 -31.78 18.33 50.68
N ARG A 204 -32.27 17.28 51.35
CA ARG A 204 -33.21 17.41 52.48
C ARG A 204 -32.62 18.18 53.66
N ALA A 205 -31.35 17.96 54.01
CA ALA A 205 -30.69 18.71 55.09
C ALA A 205 -30.57 20.20 54.77
N ILE A 206 -30.30 20.55 53.51
CA ILE A 206 -30.31 21.94 53.03
C ILE A 206 -31.73 22.53 53.09
N MET A 207 -32.74 21.78 52.65
CA MET A 207 -34.14 22.21 52.74
C MET A 207 -34.57 22.45 54.20
N GLN A 208 -34.21 21.55 55.12
CA GLN A 208 -34.50 21.66 56.55
C GLN A 208 -33.81 22.88 57.18
N TYR A 209 -32.57 23.17 56.78
CA TYR A 209 -31.85 24.36 57.26
C TYR A 209 -32.57 25.67 56.91
N HIS A 210 -33.20 25.75 55.75
CA HIS A 210 -33.94 26.93 55.28
C HIS A 210 -35.43 26.94 55.68
N ALA A 211 -35.97 25.81 56.13
CA ALA A 211 -37.37 25.67 56.47
C ALA A 211 -37.70 26.13 57.91
N ASN A 212 -38.83 26.83 58.06
CA ASN A 212 -39.42 27.11 59.38
C ASN A 212 -40.10 25.86 59.95
N ALA A 213 -40.36 25.79 61.26
CA ALA A 213 -40.92 24.60 61.92
C ALA A 213 -42.21 24.02 61.27
N SER A 214 -43.09 24.87 60.72
CA SER A 214 -44.29 24.44 59.98
C SER A 214 -43.97 23.88 58.59
N LEU A 215 -42.91 24.36 57.96
CA LEU A 215 -42.44 23.90 56.65
C LEU A 215 -41.68 22.57 56.76
N VAL A 216 -41.04 22.31 57.90
CA VAL A 216 -40.42 21.00 58.20
C VAL A 216 -41.50 19.90 58.27
N SER A 217 -42.63 20.15 58.92
CA SER A 217 -43.76 19.18 58.93
C SER A 217 -44.37 18.95 57.54
N LEU A 218 -44.25 19.92 56.63
CA LEU A 218 -44.69 19.78 55.24
C LEU A 218 -43.70 18.92 54.45
N LEU A 219 -42.39 19.05 54.70
CA LEU A 219 -41.35 18.22 54.11
C LEU A 219 -41.42 16.75 54.58
N GLU A 220 -41.91 16.48 55.79
CA GLU A 220 -42.18 15.12 56.27
C GLU A 220 -43.37 14.45 55.55
N ASN A 221 -44.30 15.25 55.02
CA ASN A 221 -45.44 14.74 54.25
C ASN A 221 -45.11 14.48 52.77
N ILE A 222 -43.93 14.88 52.30
CA ILE A 222 -43.46 14.66 50.93
C ILE A 222 -42.49 13.49 50.91
N THR A 223 -42.77 12.50 50.07
CA THR A 223 -41.89 11.36 49.81
C THR A 223 -41.42 11.41 48.36
N VAL A 224 -40.11 11.46 48.15
CA VAL A 224 -39.51 11.44 46.80
C VAL A 224 -39.03 10.02 46.50
N VAL A 225 -39.51 9.47 45.39
CA VAL A 225 -39.12 8.14 44.90
C VAL A 225 -38.54 8.26 43.50
N VAL A 226 -37.63 7.37 43.14
CA VAL A 226 -36.99 7.37 41.82
C VAL A 226 -37.43 6.13 41.06
N GLN A 227 -37.80 6.30 39.80
CA GLN A 227 -38.27 5.20 38.95
C GLN A 227 -37.63 5.28 37.58
N ARG A 228 -37.30 4.13 37.01
CA ARG A 228 -36.75 4.05 35.66
C ARG A 228 -37.88 4.14 34.62
N PHE A 229 -37.61 4.78 33.48
CA PHE A 229 -38.55 4.82 32.35
C PHE A 229 -38.98 3.40 31.92
N PRO A 230 -40.28 3.17 31.67
CA PRO A 230 -40.71 1.95 31.01
C PRO A 230 -40.14 1.90 29.59
N TYR A 231 -39.82 0.69 29.12
CA TYR A 231 -39.26 0.49 27.78
C TYR A 231 -40.22 -0.35 26.92
N PRO A 232 -40.51 0.04 25.67
CA PRO A 232 -41.41 -0.71 24.80
C PRO A 232 -40.82 -2.08 24.40
N ALA A 233 -41.61 -2.89 23.69
CA ALA A 233 -41.13 -4.17 23.16
C ALA A 233 -39.87 -3.99 22.29
N TYR A 234 -38.84 -4.81 22.52
CA TYR A 234 -37.53 -4.65 21.88
C TYR A 234 -36.89 -5.99 21.49
N VAL A 235 -35.88 -5.91 20.64
CA VAL A 235 -35.06 -7.06 20.22
C VAL A 235 -33.65 -6.84 20.73
N ASN A 236 -33.17 -7.76 21.56
CA ASN A 236 -31.79 -7.77 22.02
C ASN A 236 -30.93 -8.61 21.07
N ASP A 237 -29.98 -7.96 20.43
CA ASP A 237 -29.11 -8.58 19.43
C ASP A 237 -27.62 -8.37 19.75
N LEU A 238 -27.04 -9.37 20.42
CA LEU A 238 -25.62 -9.35 20.80
C LEU A 238 -24.67 -9.46 19.59
N PHE A 239 -25.17 -9.83 18.41
CA PHE A 239 -24.36 -9.92 17.21
C PHE A 239 -23.86 -8.55 16.75
N LEU A 240 -24.59 -7.47 17.02
CA LEU A 240 -24.18 -6.11 16.65
C LEU A 240 -22.83 -5.73 17.28
N LEU A 241 -22.60 -6.15 18.53
CA LEU A 241 -21.32 -5.96 19.23
C LEU A 241 -20.17 -6.74 18.57
N ALA A 242 -20.48 -7.92 18.02
CA ALA A 242 -19.51 -8.75 17.30
C ALA A 242 -19.18 -8.14 15.94
N ILE A 243 -20.18 -7.67 15.18
CA ILE A 243 -19.96 -6.96 13.91
C ILE A 243 -19.06 -5.76 14.14
N GLN A 244 -19.39 -4.91 15.11
CA GLN A 244 -18.67 -3.67 15.34
C GLN A 244 -17.15 -3.88 15.56
N ASN A 245 -16.80 -4.91 16.33
CA ASN A 245 -15.40 -5.20 16.66
C ASN A 245 -14.68 -6.06 15.60
N GLN A 246 -15.40 -6.96 14.92
CA GLN A 246 -14.79 -7.95 14.02
C GLN A 246 -14.90 -7.59 12.53
N LEU A 247 -15.90 -6.79 12.12
CA LEU A 247 -16.10 -6.36 10.74
C LEU A 247 -14.87 -5.64 10.17
N PRO A 248 -14.22 -4.68 10.87
CA PRO A 248 -13.00 -4.04 10.38
C PRO A 248 -11.90 -5.04 10.01
N LEU A 249 -11.64 -6.02 10.89
CA LEU A 249 -10.59 -7.02 10.71
C LEU A 249 -10.91 -7.93 9.51
N LEU A 250 -12.16 -8.37 9.39
CA LEU A 250 -12.60 -9.25 8.31
C LEU A 250 -12.61 -8.55 6.95
N LEU A 251 -12.98 -7.26 6.92
CA LEU A 251 -12.86 -6.44 5.71
C LEU A 251 -11.41 -6.28 5.30
N MET A 252 -10.50 -5.96 6.22
CA MET A 252 -9.08 -5.85 5.88
C MET A 252 -8.52 -7.17 5.32
N LEU A 253 -8.79 -8.30 5.99
CA LEU A 253 -8.34 -9.63 5.57
C LEU A 253 -8.90 -10.07 4.21
N SER A 254 -10.12 -9.64 3.86
CA SER A 254 -10.75 -10.01 2.59
C SER A 254 -10.03 -9.41 1.37
N PHE A 255 -9.53 -8.18 1.49
CA PHE A 255 -8.86 -7.48 0.39
C PHE A 255 -7.33 -7.69 0.35
N THR A 256 -6.76 -8.41 1.31
CA THR A 256 -5.31 -8.70 1.37
C THR A 256 -4.79 -9.37 0.09
N TYR A 257 -5.47 -10.40 -0.40
CA TYR A 257 -5.03 -11.11 -1.61
C TYR A 257 -5.07 -10.22 -2.84
N THR A 258 -6.10 -9.36 -2.93
CA THR A 258 -6.20 -8.40 -4.03
C THR A 258 -5.06 -7.38 -3.99
N SER A 259 -4.72 -6.86 -2.80
CA SER A 259 -3.57 -5.96 -2.62
C SER A 259 -2.27 -6.62 -3.10
N LEU A 260 -2.00 -7.87 -2.68
CA LEU A 260 -0.84 -8.65 -3.12
C LEU A 260 -0.76 -8.77 -4.64
N ASN A 261 -1.88 -9.07 -5.29
CA ASN A 261 -1.90 -9.30 -6.73
C ASN A 261 -1.79 -8.01 -7.55
N ILE A 262 -2.36 -6.90 -7.08
CA ILE A 262 -2.20 -5.59 -7.74
C ILE A 262 -0.72 -5.21 -7.77
N VAL A 263 -0.04 -5.27 -6.61
CA VAL A 263 1.40 -4.94 -6.52
C VAL A 263 2.22 -5.89 -7.41
N ARG A 264 1.92 -7.19 -7.36
CA ARG A 264 2.62 -8.19 -8.19
C ARG A 264 2.45 -7.91 -9.68
N ALA A 265 1.24 -7.64 -10.15
CA ALA A 265 0.94 -7.46 -11.56
C ALA A 265 1.64 -6.23 -12.16
N VAL A 266 1.59 -5.09 -11.45
CA VAL A 266 2.25 -3.86 -11.89
C VAL A 266 3.76 -4.02 -11.91
N VAL A 267 4.35 -4.63 -10.87
CA VAL A 267 5.81 -4.82 -10.82
C VAL A 267 6.28 -5.91 -11.80
N HIS A 268 5.48 -6.94 -12.07
CA HIS A 268 5.79 -7.96 -13.07
C HIS A 268 5.89 -7.38 -14.48
N GLU A 269 5.06 -6.40 -14.80
CA GLU A 269 5.14 -5.69 -16.07
C GLU A 269 6.40 -4.80 -16.16
N LYS A 270 6.78 -4.16 -15.05
CA LYS A 270 8.05 -3.42 -14.94
C LYS A 270 9.26 -4.36 -15.07
N GLU A 271 9.23 -5.52 -14.41
CA GLU A 271 10.29 -6.54 -14.45
C GLU A 271 10.52 -7.06 -15.88
N LYS A 272 9.44 -7.27 -16.65
CA LYS A 272 9.50 -7.65 -18.07
C LYS A 272 9.80 -6.50 -19.02
N LYS A 273 9.95 -5.26 -18.53
CA LYS A 273 10.21 -4.05 -19.33
C LYS A 273 9.11 -3.73 -20.35
N LEU A 274 7.92 -4.30 -20.19
CA LEU A 274 6.79 -4.09 -21.11
C LEU A 274 6.35 -2.62 -21.07
N LYS A 275 6.31 -2.02 -19.87
CA LYS A 275 5.97 -0.61 -19.68
C LYS A 275 6.91 0.33 -20.45
N GLU A 276 8.22 0.15 -20.31
CA GLU A 276 9.21 0.98 -21.01
C GLU A 276 9.14 0.80 -22.53
N TYR A 277 8.92 -0.43 -23.00
CA TYR A 277 8.75 -0.71 -24.41
C TYR A 277 7.50 -0.03 -24.99
N MET A 278 6.37 -0.07 -24.28
CA MET A 278 5.14 0.64 -24.67
C MET A 278 5.34 2.17 -24.68
N HIS A 279 6.09 2.69 -23.72
CA HIS A 279 6.43 4.12 -23.66
C HIS A 279 7.35 4.54 -24.82
N MET A 280 8.30 3.70 -25.22
CA MET A 280 9.12 3.91 -26.42
C MET A 280 8.31 3.87 -27.72
N MET A 281 7.24 3.07 -27.76
CA MET A 281 6.31 3.00 -28.89
C MET A 281 5.23 4.11 -28.88
N GLY A 282 5.37 5.12 -28.01
CA GLY A 282 4.52 6.32 -28.01
C GLY A 282 3.38 6.34 -26.99
N LEU A 283 3.28 5.35 -26.09
CA LEU A 283 2.29 5.38 -25.01
C LEU A 283 2.65 6.44 -23.96
N SER A 284 1.69 7.28 -23.57
CA SER A 284 1.85 8.20 -22.43
C SER A 284 1.71 7.48 -21.08
N ASN A 285 2.52 7.83 -20.08
CA ASN A 285 2.51 7.19 -18.75
C ASN A 285 1.16 7.30 -18.01
N TRP A 286 0.45 8.43 -18.11
CA TRP A 286 -0.83 8.60 -17.42
C TRP A 286 -1.89 7.59 -17.90
N LEU A 287 -1.91 7.32 -19.21
CA LEU A 287 -2.86 6.40 -19.84
C LEU A 287 -2.62 4.96 -19.37
N HIS A 288 -1.35 4.61 -19.16
CA HIS A 288 -0.97 3.30 -18.61
C HIS A 288 -1.52 3.10 -17.19
N TRP A 289 -1.31 4.09 -16.30
CA TRP A 289 -1.83 4.04 -14.94
C TRP A 289 -3.35 4.07 -14.88
N SER A 290 -4.01 4.88 -15.71
CA SER A 290 -5.48 4.89 -15.77
C SER A 290 -6.05 3.58 -16.27
N ALA A 291 -5.38 2.91 -17.22
CA ALA A 291 -5.82 1.59 -17.70
C ALA A 291 -5.72 0.53 -16.60
N TRP A 292 -4.63 0.51 -15.85
CA TRP A 292 -4.48 -0.37 -14.67
C TRP A 292 -5.52 -0.06 -13.59
N PHE A 293 -5.72 1.23 -13.28
CA PHE A 293 -6.71 1.67 -12.31
C PHE A 293 -8.12 1.19 -12.68
N LEU A 294 -8.56 1.48 -13.91
CA LEU A 294 -9.88 1.13 -14.40
C LEU A 294 -10.10 -0.38 -14.38
N MET A 295 -9.09 -1.14 -14.83
CA MET A 295 -9.16 -2.61 -14.82
C MET A 295 -9.38 -3.15 -13.41
N PHE A 296 -8.52 -2.77 -12.45
CA PHE A 296 -8.63 -3.27 -11.08
C PHE A 296 -9.89 -2.76 -10.37
N PHE A 297 -10.28 -1.52 -10.62
CA PHE A 297 -11.49 -0.92 -10.05
C PHE A 297 -12.75 -1.66 -10.50
N LEU A 298 -12.90 -1.95 -11.80
CA LEU A 298 -14.05 -2.70 -12.30
C LEU A 298 -14.13 -4.12 -11.70
N PHE A 299 -13.00 -4.81 -11.55
CA PHE A 299 -12.99 -6.13 -10.92
C PHE A 299 -13.34 -6.07 -9.44
N LEU A 300 -12.80 -5.11 -8.70
CA LEU A 300 -13.10 -4.92 -7.30
C LEU A 300 -14.56 -4.52 -7.07
N LEU A 301 -15.14 -3.73 -7.97
CA LEU A 301 -16.54 -3.32 -7.91
C LEU A 301 -17.49 -4.52 -7.99
N VAL A 302 -17.16 -5.54 -8.80
CA VAL A 302 -17.90 -6.81 -8.84
C VAL A 302 -17.83 -7.54 -7.49
N SER A 303 -16.64 -7.67 -6.90
CA SER A 303 -16.49 -8.28 -5.57
C SER A 303 -17.24 -7.51 -4.48
N VAL A 304 -17.13 -6.18 -4.49
CA VAL A 304 -17.83 -5.28 -3.54
C VAL A 304 -19.34 -5.39 -3.68
N PHE A 305 -19.86 -5.49 -4.91
CA PHE A 305 -21.29 -5.71 -5.15
C PHE A 305 -21.77 -6.99 -4.47
N PHE A 306 -21.10 -8.13 -4.69
CA PHE A 306 -21.50 -9.38 -4.06
C PHE A 306 -21.33 -9.38 -2.53
N VAL A 307 -20.28 -8.77 -2.00
CA VAL A 307 -20.09 -8.61 -0.54
C VAL A 307 -21.23 -7.78 0.06
N THR A 308 -21.62 -6.68 -0.60
CA THR A 308 -22.73 -5.83 -0.13
C THR A 308 -24.05 -6.57 -0.15
N VAL A 309 -24.32 -7.34 -1.21
CA VAL A 309 -25.51 -8.21 -1.30
C VAL A 309 -25.52 -9.23 -0.16
N LEU A 310 -24.39 -9.89 0.13
CA LEU A 310 -24.30 -10.85 1.23
C LEU A 310 -24.50 -10.22 2.62
N PHE A 311 -24.08 -8.97 2.81
CA PHE A 311 -24.28 -8.28 4.08
C PHE A 311 -25.71 -7.82 4.30
N CYS A 312 -26.40 -7.39 3.24
CA CYS A 312 -27.72 -6.75 3.36
C CYS A 312 -28.90 -7.70 3.08
N VAL A 313 -28.68 -8.81 2.37
CA VAL A 313 -29.75 -9.79 2.11
C VAL A 313 -30.00 -10.64 3.35
N LYS A 314 -31.28 -10.85 3.67
CA LYS A 314 -31.72 -11.76 4.74
C LYS A 314 -31.45 -13.21 4.34
N VAL A 315 -30.29 -13.74 4.74
CA VAL A 315 -29.89 -15.13 4.52
C VAL A 315 -30.30 -16.03 5.70
N SER A 316 -30.50 -15.47 6.90
CA SER A 316 -30.85 -16.23 8.11
C SER A 316 -32.23 -15.86 8.63
N GLU A 317 -32.89 -16.78 9.34
CA GLU A 317 -34.16 -16.53 10.06
C GLU A 317 -34.05 -15.40 11.09
N GLN A 318 -32.82 -15.07 11.51
CA GLN A 318 -32.52 -14.04 12.51
C GLN A 318 -32.22 -12.66 11.88
N GLY A 319 -32.31 -12.53 10.56
CA GLY A 319 -32.08 -11.27 9.84
C GLY A 319 -30.83 -11.28 8.95
N ALA A 320 -30.48 -10.11 8.41
CA ALA A 320 -29.28 -9.89 7.61
C ALA A 320 -28.08 -9.59 8.53
N VAL A 321 -26.87 -9.50 7.97
CA VAL A 321 -25.68 -9.09 8.75
C VAL A 321 -25.83 -7.61 9.12
N LEU A 322 -26.18 -6.78 8.15
CA LEU A 322 -26.64 -5.39 8.35
C LEU A 322 -28.13 -5.36 7.99
N THR A 323 -28.97 -5.29 9.01
CA THR A 323 -30.43 -5.35 8.90
C THR A 323 -31.06 -3.98 8.68
N ASN A 324 -30.51 -2.92 9.28
CA ASN A 324 -31.07 -1.58 9.30
C ASN A 324 -30.31 -0.58 8.42
N SER A 325 -29.10 -0.89 7.96
CA SER A 325 -28.29 -0.01 7.10
C SER A 325 -28.71 -0.04 5.64
N ASP A 326 -28.73 1.12 4.98
CA ASP A 326 -29.00 1.25 3.54
C ASP A 326 -27.93 0.52 2.69
N PRO A 327 -28.30 -0.46 1.82
CA PRO A 327 -27.32 -1.22 1.03
C PRO A 327 -26.47 -0.37 0.08
N THR A 328 -27.04 0.73 -0.42
CA THR A 328 -26.35 1.65 -1.34
C THR A 328 -25.25 2.45 -0.64
N LEU A 329 -25.41 2.75 0.65
CA LEU A 329 -24.42 3.46 1.45
C LEU A 329 -23.23 2.54 1.75
N VAL A 330 -23.50 1.29 2.16
CA VAL A 330 -22.47 0.27 2.38
C VAL A 330 -21.67 0.00 1.09
N PHE A 331 -22.35 -0.11 -0.06
CA PHE A 331 -21.70 -0.23 -1.37
C PHE A 331 -20.77 0.95 -1.66
N THR A 332 -21.25 2.17 -1.43
CA THR A 332 -20.49 3.40 -1.70
C THR A 332 -19.25 3.50 -0.81
N PHE A 333 -19.38 3.16 0.48
CA PHE A 333 -18.27 3.10 1.42
C PHE A 333 -17.18 2.12 0.96
N LEU A 334 -17.56 0.88 0.61
CA LEU A 334 -16.61 -0.14 0.14
C LEU A 334 -16.00 0.20 -1.24
N ALA A 335 -16.74 0.88 -2.11
CA ALA A 335 -16.24 1.34 -3.41
C ALA A 335 -15.17 2.44 -3.25
N ILE A 336 -15.42 3.43 -2.38
CA ILE A 336 -14.44 4.49 -2.06
C ILE A 336 -13.20 3.89 -1.39
N PHE A 337 -13.38 2.95 -0.47
CA PHE A 337 -12.27 2.20 0.11
C PHE A 337 -11.44 1.46 -0.95
N SER A 338 -12.10 0.83 -1.93
CA SER A 338 -11.41 0.13 -3.04
C SER A 338 -10.55 1.10 -3.86
N ILE A 339 -11.05 2.32 -4.13
CA ILE A 339 -10.28 3.38 -4.82
C ILE A 339 -9.02 3.75 -4.04
N SER A 340 -9.15 3.98 -2.72
CA SER A 340 -8.02 4.30 -1.85
C SER A 340 -7.02 3.13 -1.77
N SER A 341 -7.51 1.89 -1.67
CA SER A 341 -6.67 0.69 -1.60
C SER A 341 -5.88 0.45 -2.90
N ILE A 342 -6.49 0.63 -4.07
CA ILE A 342 -5.78 0.56 -5.36
C ILE A 342 -4.67 1.62 -5.40
N SER A 343 -4.98 2.85 -4.99
CA SER A 343 -4.02 3.97 -4.98
C SER A 343 -2.83 3.69 -4.04
N PHE A 344 -3.09 3.15 -2.85
CA PHE A 344 -2.06 2.70 -1.92
C PHE A 344 -1.16 1.62 -2.53
N ASN A 345 -1.75 0.62 -3.18
CA ASN A 345 -0.99 -0.47 -3.82
C ASN A 345 -0.15 0.04 -5.00
N PHE A 346 -0.64 1.03 -5.76
CA PHE A 346 0.14 1.69 -6.81
C PHE A 346 1.33 2.45 -6.25
N MET A 347 1.14 3.24 -5.20
CA MET A 347 2.24 3.90 -4.48
C MET A 347 3.30 2.87 -4.07
N VAL A 348 2.92 1.78 -3.41
CA VAL A 348 3.84 0.73 -2.98
C VAL A 348 4.58 0.09 -4.17
N SER A 349 3.89 -0.18 -5.28
CA SER A 349 4.48 -0.78 -6.48
C SER A 349 5.57 0.08 -7.17
N THR A 350 5.64 1.38 -6.87
CA THR A 350 6.68 2.27 -7.44
C THR A 350 8.05 2.04 -6.83
N PHE A 351 8.13 1.54 -5.59
CA PHE A 351 9.40 1.35 -4.87
C PHE A 351 10.13 0.05 -5.19
N PHE A 352 9.50 -0.88 -5.93
CA PHE A 352 10.06 -2.21 -6.18
C PHE A 352 10.25 -2.50 -7.68
N SER A 353 11.33 -3.21 -7.99
CA SER A 353 11.66 -3.66 -9.36
C SER A 353 11.39 -5.14 -9.63
N ARG A 354 11.25 -5.98 -8.58
CA ARG A 354 11.02 -7.43 -8.70
C ARG A 354 9.65 -7.83 -8.17
N ALA A 355 8.87 -8.56 -8.95
CA ALA A 355 7.44 -8.80 -8.70
C ALA A 355 7.16 -9.60 -7.43
N ASN A 356 7.89 -10.71 -7.19
CA ASN A 356 7.65 -11.57 -6.03
C ASN A 356 8.02 -10.90 -4.70
N ILE A 357 9.10 -10.12 -4.70
CA ILE A 357 9.53 -9.35 -3.53
C ILE A 357 8.52 -8.23 -3.25
N ALA A 358 8.09 -7.53 -4.30
CA ALA A 358 7.10 -6.46 -4.20
C ALA A 358 5.77 -6.99 -3.66
N ALA A 359 5.30 -8.15 -4.12
CA ALA A 359 4.08 -8.77 -3.62
C ALA A 359 4.19 -9.04 -2.11
N ALA A 360 5.23 -9.76 -1.67
CA ALA A 360 5.41 -10.08 -0.26
C ALA A 360 5.53 -8.82 0.63
N ALA A 361 6.34 -7.85 0.21
CA ALA A 361 6.51 -6.59 0.92
C ALA A 361 5.24 -5.72 0.89
N GLY A 362 4.50 -5.72 -0.22
CA GLY A 362 3.26 -4.96 -0.37
C GLY A 362 2.15 -5.50 0.51
N GLY A 363 1.99 -6.83 0.61
CA GLY A 363 1.05 -7.43 1.57
C GLY A 363 1.43 -7.14 3.01
N PHE A 364 2.73 -7.17 3.34
CA PHE A 364 3.22 -6.80 4.66
C PHE A 364 2.91 -5.33 4.99
N LEU A 365 3.17 -4.40 4.07
CA LEU A 365 2.86 -2.98 4.24
C LEU A 365 1.34 -2.73 4.36
N TYR A 366 0.53 -3.47 3.60
CA TYR A 366 -0.93 -3.42 3.71
C TYR A 366 -1.40 -3.85 5.11
N PHE A 367 -0.91 -4.98 5.65
CA PHE A 367 -1.19 -5.37 7.04
C PHE A 367 -0.65 -4.37 8.07
N PHE A 368 0.57 -3.87 7.86
CA PHE A 368 1.20 -2.90 8.75
C PHE A 368 0.36 -1.64 8.92
N SER A 369 -0.23 -1.16 7.84
CA SER A 369 -1.12 0.01 7.87
C SER A 369 -2.39 -0.19 8.72
N TYR A 370 -2.77 -1.42 9.07
CA TYR A 370 -3.90 -1.70 9.96
C TYR A 370 -3.50 -1.71 11.45
N ILE A 371 -2.22 -1.95 11.78
CA ILE A 371 -1.76 -2.08 13.18
C ILE A 371 -2.14 -0.89 14.08
N PRO A 372 -2.05 0.37 13.64
CA PRO A 372 -2.45 1.51 14.47
C PRO A 372 -3.89 1.41 14.98
N TYR A 373 -4.80 0.78 14.23
CA TYR A 373 -6.20 0.61 14.64
C TYR A 373 -6.35 -0.22 15.92
N PHE A 374 -5.50 -1.23 16.17
CA PHE A 374 -5.52 -2.00 17.42
C PHE A 374 -5.26 -1.15 18.67
N PHE A 375 -4.53 -0.04 18.52
CA PHE A 375 -4.25 0.90 19.61
C PHE A 375 -5.29 2.01 19.73
N ILE A 376 -5.89 2.39 18.59
CA ILE A 376 -6.91 3.43 18.48
C ILE A 376 -8.26 2.93 18.97
N SER A 377 -8.69 1.73 18.57
CA SER A 377 -10.03 1.20 18.87
C SER A 377 -10.36 1.21 20.38
N PRO A 378 -9.49 0.74 21.30
CA PRO A 378 -9.76 0.80 22.74
C PRO A 378 -9.66 2.21 23.36
N ARG A 379 -9.09 3.18 22.65
CA ARG A 379 -8.87 4.56 23.10
C ARG A 379 -9.69 5.58 22.30
N TYR A 380 -10.63 5.11 21.50
CA TYR A 380 -11.41 5.94 20.60
C TYR A 380 -12.07 7.12 21.35
N ASP A 381 -12.54 6.84 22.57
CA ASP A 381 -13.26 7.80 23.42
C ASP A 381 -12.34 8.92 23.92
N LEU A 382 -11.08 8.61 24.23
CA LEU A 382 -10.09 9.57 24.73
C LEU A 382 -9.51 10.48 23.63
N MET A 383 -9.78 10.18 22.36
CA MET A 383 -9.18 10.89 21.23
C MET A 383 -9.99 12.14 20.87
N SER A 384 -9.28 13.25 20.70
CA SER A 384 -9.87 14.48 20.13
C SER A 384 -10.29 14.29 18.67
N HIS A 385 -11.24 15.09 18.19
CA HIS A 385 -11.70 15.08 16.81
C HIS A 385 -10.56 15.19 15.78
N SER A 386 -9.59 16.09 16.01
CA SER A 386 -8.42 16.23 15.14
C SER A 386 -7.52 15.00 15.14
N GLN A 387 -7.40 14.29 16.26
CA GLN A 387 -6.63 13.04 16.34
C GLN A 387 -7.35 11.90 15.62
N LYS A 388 -8.69 11.83 15.72
CA LYS A 388 -9.51 10.89 14.95
C LYS A 388 -9.31 11.13 13.44
N LEU A 389 -9.44 12.37 12.98
CA LEU A 389 -9.21 12.74 11.57
C LEU A 389 -7.77 12.46 11.10
N ALA A 390 -6.76 12.80 11.90
CA ALA A 390 -5.36 12.54 11.54
C ALA A 390 -5.06 11.04 11.43
N SER A 391 -5.69 10.21 12.25
CA SER A 391 -5.53 8.76 12.18
C SER A 391 -6.15 8.16 10.91
N CYS A 392 -7.12 8.84 10.29
CA CYS A 392 -7.72 8.46 9.01
C CYS A 392 -6.84 8.76 7.79
N LEU A 393 -5.64 9.33 7.93
CA LEU A 393 -4.68 9.50 6.82
C LEU A 393 -4.05 8.16 6.36
N ILE A 394 -4.32 7.09 7.12
CA ILE A 394 -3.96 5.72 6.78
C ILE A 394 -5.24 5.01 6.35
N SER A 395 -5.34 4.67 5.06
CA SER A 395 -6.59 4.18 4.47
C SER A 395 -7.21 2.96 5.17
N ASN A 396 -6.37 2.04 5.69
CA ASN A 396 -6.86 0.87 6.43
C ASN A 396 -7.39 1.22 7.83
N VAL A 397 -6.87 2.27 8.47
CA VAL A 397 -7.42 2.81 9.73
C VAL A 397 -8.73 3.56 9.46
N ALA A 398 -8.78 4.37 8.40
CA ALA A 398 -10.01 5.04 7.96
C ALA A 398 -11.13 4.05 7.64
N MET A 399 -10.83 2.98 6.91
CA MET A 399 -11.77 1.88 6.67
C MET A 399 -12.24 1.23 7.96
N ALA A 400 -11.33 0.99 8.91
CA ALA A 400 -11.66 0.35 10.17
C ALA A 400 -12.58 1.22 11.04
N MET A 401 -12.28 2.53 11.15
CA MET A 401 -13.14 3.49 11.85
C MET A 401 -14.50 3.68 11.14
N GLY A 402 -14.53 3.71 9.80
CA GLY A 402 -15.76 3.76 9.03
C GLY A 402 -16.65 2.52 9.24
N ALA A 403 -16.06 1.32 9.23
CA ALA A 403 -16.79 0.09 9.52
C ALA A 403 -17.29 0.03 10.97
N GLN A 404 -16.53 0.57 11.93
CA GLN A 404 -16.96 0.73 13.32
C GLN A 404 -18.15 1.69 13.43
N LEU A 405 -18.14 2.82 12.71
CA LEU A 405 -19.26 3.78 12.65
C LEU A 405 -20.53 3.16 12.04
N ILE A 406 -20.41 2.43 10.93
CA ILE A 406 -21.53 1.70 10.32
C ILE A 406 -22.13 0.71 11.32
N GLY A 407 -21.28 -0.01 12.07
CA GLY A 407 -21.73 -0.90 13.15
C GLY A 407 -22.48 -0.17 14.28
N MET A 408 -22.12 1.07 14.59
CA MET A 408 -22.84 1.89 15.58
C MET A 408 -24.17 2.42 15.03
N PHE A 409 -24.20 2.86 13.77
CA PHE A 409 -25.44 3.30 13.13
C PHE A 409 -26.43 2.16 12.91
N GLU A 410 -25.98 0.93 12.71
CA GLU A 410 -26.86 -0.24 12.59
C GLU A 410 -27.79 -0.42 13.81
N GLY A 411 -27.37 0.03 15.00
CA GLY A 411 -28.21 0.05 16.21
C GLY A 411 -29.33 1.10 16.19
N LYS A 412 -29.17 2.20 15.45
CA LYS A 412 -30.16 3.30 15.28
C LYS A 412 -30.90 3.25 13.93
N GLY A 413 -30.33 2.57 12.93
CA GLY A 413 -30.72 2.58 11.52
C GLY A 413 -29.97 3.64 10.72
N GLU A 414 -29.17 3.23 9.73
CA GLU A 414 -28.36 4.14 8.92
C GLU A 414 -29.05 4.49 7.59
N HIS A 415 -29.33 5.78 7.39
CA HIS A 415 -29.80 6.31 6.12
C HIS A 415 -28.87 7.39 5.59
N TRP A 416 -28.92 7.64 4.28
CA TRP A 416 -28.16 8.73 3.63
C TRP A 416 -28.30 10.11 4.28
N ARG A 417 -29.43 10.37 4.95
CA ARG A 417 -29.70 11.65 5.64
C ARG A 417 -28.90 11.82 6.93
N ASP A 418 -28.43 10.73 7.51
CA ASP A 418 -27.72 10.71 8.79
C ASP A 418 -26.19 10.68 8.61
N LEU A 419 -25.69 10.65 7.37
CA LEU A 419 -24.25 10.64 7.03
C LEU A 419 -23.46 11.82 7.65
N MET A 420 -24.12 12.97 7.77
CA MET A 420 -23.56 14.20 8.33
C MET A 420 -23.91 14.40 9.81
N LYS A 421 -24.74 13.53 10.38
CA LYS A 421 -25.08 13.59 11.81
C LYS A 421 -24.05 12.83 12.63
N PRO A 422 -23.71 13.32 13.83
CA PRO A 422 -22.88 12.57 14.76
C PRO A 422 -23.60 11.31 15.24
N VAL A 423 -22.85 10.25 15.53
CA VAL A 423 -23.39 8.97 16.03
C VAL A 423 -23.90 9.12 17.47
N SER A 424 -23.22 9.91 18.28
CA SER A 424 -23.55 10.21 19.68
C SER A 424 -23.48 11.72 19.91
N VAL A 425 -24.26 12.23 20.87
CA VAL A 425 -24.25 13.64 21.29
C VAL A 425 -22.83 14.09 21.70
N ASP A 426 -22.05 13.17 22.26
CA ASP A 426 -20.70 13.44 22.76
C ASP A 426 -19.59 13.32 21.69
N ASP A 427 -19.88 12.82 20.48
CA ASP A 427 -18.86 12.60 19.43
C ASP A 427 -19.20 13.31 18.11
N ASN A 428 -18.38 14.30 17.74
CA ASN A 428 -18.53 15.09 16.52
C ASN A 428 -17.99 14.39 15.23
N PHE A 429 -17.50 13.15 15.35
CA PHE A 429 -16.96 12.40 14.23
C PHE A 429 -18.07 11.78 13.39
N THR A 430 -18.03 11.98 12.07
CA THR A 430 -19.11 11.60 11.13
C THR A 430 -18.61 10.67 10.03
N LEU A 431 -19.51 9.84 9.47
CA LEU A 431 -19.13 8.94 8.38
C LEU A 431 -18.74 9.71 7.11
N ALA A 432 -19.34 10.88 6.86
CA ALA A 432 -18.94 11.76 5.76
C ALA A 432 -17.47 12.19 5.83
N GLN A 433 -16.97 12.49 7.03
CA GLN A 433 -15.56 12.84 7.24
C GLN A 433 -14.63 11.67 6.90
N VAL A 434 -15.02 10.43 7.23
CA VAL A 434 -14.26 9.23 6.86
C VAL A 434 -14.21 9.05 5.35
N LEU A 435 -15.35 9.16 4.66
CA LEU A 435 -15.41 9.06 3.20
C LEU A 435 -14.55 10.14 2.52
N GLY A 436 -14.61 11.38 3.03
CA GLY A 436 -13.78 12.48 2.55
C GLY A 436 -12.28 12.22 2.73
N MET A 437 -11.88 11.67 3.88
CA MET A 437 -10.48 11.32 4.14
C MET A 437 -9.99 10.16 3.26
N LEU A 438 -10.81 9.13 3.00
CA LEU A 438 -10.44 8.05 2.07
C LEU A 438 -10.20 8.56 0.64
N LEU A 439 -10.98 9.54 0.18
CA LEU A 439 -10.76 10.17 -1.12
C LEU A 439 -9.49 11.03 -1.12
N LEU A 440 -9.23 11.76 -0.03
CA LEU A 440 -7.98 12.51 0.14
C LEU A 440 -6.76 11.59 0.10
N ASP A 441 -6.80 10.47 0.82
CA ASP A 441 -5.75 9.44 0.82
C ASP A 441 -5.49 8.89 -0.59
N SER A 442 -6.55 8.62 -1.36
CA SER A 442 -6.41 8.18 -2.76
C SER A 442 -5.63 9.19 -3.60
N VAL A 443 -5.93 10.48 -3.47
CA VAL A 443 -5.21 11.55 -4.17
C VAL A 443 -3.76 11.63 -3.68
N LEU A 444 -3.52 11.59 -2.37
CA LEU A 444 -2.18 11.64 -1.78
C LEU A 444 -1.30 10.48 -2.27
N TYR A 445 -1.81 9.25 -2.22
CA TYR A 445 -1.08 8.07 -2.71
C TYR A 445 -0.83 8.15 -4.21
N GLY A 446 -1.79 8.67 -4.99
CA GLY A 446 -1.63 8.92 -6.43
C GLY A 446 -0.52 9.94 -6.73
N VAL A 447 -0.45 11.03 -5.97
CA VAL A 447 0.61 12.05 -6.09
C VAL A 447 1.98 11.47 -5.73
N VAL A 448 2.08 10.66 -4.68
CA VAL A 448 3.32 9.98 -4.32
C VAL A 448 3.74 9.01 -5.40
N ALA A 449 2.81 8.21 -5.95
CA ALA A 449 3.11 7.29 -7.05
C ALA A 449 3.63 8.03 -8.30
N TRP A 450 2.97 9.13 -8.68
CA TRP A 450 3.40 9.99 -9.79
C TRP A 450 4.80 10.58 -9.56
N TYR A 451 5.06 11.11 -8.36
CA TYR A 451 6.33 11.74 -8.01
C TYR A 451 7.48 10.72 -7.96
N VAL A 452 7.29 9.60 -7.26
CA VAL A 452 8.34 8.57 -7.09
C VAL A 452 8.68 7.95 -8.43
N GLU A 453 7.71 7.72 -9.31
CA GLU A 453 7.99 7.21 -10.65
C GLU A 453 8.81 8.18 -11.50
N ALA A 454 8.51 9.47 -11.45
CA ALA A 454 9.23 10.47 -12.24
C ALA A 454 10.68 10.64 -11.76
N VAL A 455 10.90 10.65 -10.45
CA VAL A 455 12.23 10.88 -9.84
C VAL A 455 13.06 9.59 -9.78
N PHE A 456 12.41 8.45 -9.51
CA PHE A 456 13.03 7.13 -9.35
C PHE A 456 12.34 6.08 -10.24
N PRO A 457 12.50 6.16 -11.58
CA PRO A 457 11.88 5.20 -12.50
C PRO A 457 12.42 3.77 -12.35
N GLY A 458 13.57 3.58 -11.69
CA GLY A 458 14.19 2.28 -11.40
C GLY A 458 15.50 2.08 -12.14
N GLU A 459 15.79 0.85 -12.56
CA GLU A 459 16.99 0.49 -13.35
C GLU A 459 16.92 0.99 -14.81
N TYR A 460 15.72 1.27 -15.30
CA TYR A 460 15.43 1.65 -16.68
C TYR A 460 14.55 2.90 -16.69
N GLY A 461 14.81 3.82 -17.61
CA GLY A 461 14.15 5.13 -17.67
C GLY A 461 15.07 6.29 -17.27
N VAL A 462 14.75 7.49 -17.77
CA VAL A 462 15.51 8.71 -17.48
C VAL A 462 14.91 9.37 -16.24
N PRO A 463 15.65 9.46 -15.10
CA PRO A 463 15.14 10.13 -13.90
C PRO A 463 15.01 11.63 -14.15
N GLN A 464 13.86 12.18 -13.77
CA GLN A 464 13.64 13.62 -13.77
C GLN A 464 14.26 14.26 -12.52
N PRO A 465 14.69 15.54 -12.59
CA PRO A 465 15.15 16.25 -11.40
C PRO A 465 14.04 16.33 -10.34
N TRP A 466 14.41 16.36 -9.05
CA TRP A 466 13.44 16.38 -7.95
C TRP A 466 12.45 17.57 -8.01
N TYR A 467 12.83 18.68 -8.65
CA TYR A 467 12.02 19.88 -8.84
C TYR A 467 11.29 19.93 -10.19
N PHE A 468 11.18 18.81 -10.93
CA PHE A 468 10.65 18.82 -12.30
C PHE A 468 9.27 19.48 -12.43
N PHE A 469 8.41 19.32 -11.42
CA PHE A 469 7.05 19.88 -11.38
C PHE A 469 7.02 21.42 -11.25
N LEU A 470 8.13 22.07 -10.88
CA LEU A 470 8.26 23.53 -10.84
C LEU A 470 8.76 24.11 -12.17
N THR A 471 9.23 23.26 -13.09
CA THR A 471 9.82 23.71 -14.36
C THR A 471 8.72 24.05 -15.36
N PRO A 472 8.68 25.27 -15.93
CA PRO A 472 7.67 25.66 -16.92
C PRO A 472 7.68 24.75 -18.17
N SER A 473 8.85 24.19 -18.51
CA SER A 473 9.03 23.25 -19.61
C SER A 473 8.26 21.93 -19.45
N TYR A 474 7.94 21.53 -18.20
CA TYR A 474 7.17 20.31 -17.96
C TYR A 474 5.69 20.49 -18.29
N TRP A 475 5.11 21.64 -17.91
CA TRP A 475 3.69 21.94 -18.11
C TRP A 475 3.37 22.55 -19.48
N CYS A 476 4.31 23.33 -20.03
CA CYS A 476 4.18 23.98 -21.33
C CYS A 476 5.12 23.32 -22.34
N ALA A 477 4.71 22.18 -22.88
CA ALA A 477 5.38 21.59 -24.04
C ALA A 477 5.01 22.40 -25.29
N HIS A 478 5.85 23.37 -25.67
CA HIS A 478 5.78 23.96 -27.01
C HIS A 478 6.80 23.23 -27.89
N PRO A 479 6.35 22.50 -28.93
CA PRO A 479 7.27 21.89 -29.88
C PRO A 479 8.02 23.03 -30.57
N ARG A 480 9.33 23.11 -30.34
CA ARG A 480 10.18 24.03 -31.08
C ARG A 480 10.63 23.30 -32.33
N THR A 481 9.85 23.42 -33.40
CA THR A 481 10.37 23.14 -34.73
C THR A 481 11.48 24.15 -35.02
N VAL A 482 12.73 23.76 -34.79
CA VAL A 482 13.88 24.52 -35.28
C VAL A 482 14.02 24.21 -36.78
N VAL A 483 13.06 24.69 -37.56
CA VAL A 483 13.27 24.91 -38.99
C VAL A 483 13.90 26.30 -39.10
N GLY A 484 15.21 26.33 -39.33
CA GLY A 484 15.91 27.53 -39.81
C GLY A 484 16.82 28.24 -38.81
N LYS A 485 18.09 27.80 -38.77
CA LYS A 485 19.28 28.59 -39.12
C LYS A 485 20.49 27.74 -38.76
N GLU A 486 21.01 27.03 -39.76
CA GLU A 486 22.37 26.50 -39.70
C GLU A 486 23.30 27.71 -39.54
N LYS A 487 23.92 27.85 -38.37
CA LYS A 487 25.23 28.48 -38.32
C LYS A 487 26.19 27.39 -38.80
N GLU A 488 26.77 27.60 -39.97
CA GLU A 488 28.01 26.95 -40.38
C GLU A 488 29.02 27.22 -39.25
N GLU A 489 29.24 26.24 -38.38
CA GLU A 489 30.35 26.28 -37.44
C GLU A 489 31.61 25.90 -38.23
N GLU A 490 32.60 26.79 -38.14
CA GLU A 490 33.90 26.70 -38.81
C GLU A 490 34.51 25.30 -38.68
N GLU A 491 35.01 24.79 -39.82
CA GLU A 491 35.77 23.54 -39.89
C GLU A 491 36.98 23.61 -38.95
N ASP A 492 36.94 22.83 -37.88
CA ASP A 492 38.09 22.57 -37.02
C ASP A 492 39.21 21.88 -37.84
N PRO A 493 40.41 22.46 -37.96
CA PRO A 493 41.50 21.95 -38.81
C PRO A 493 42.02 20.55 -38.42
N GLU A 494 41.64 20.00 -37.26
CA GLU A 494 41.99 18.62 -36.87
C GLU A 494 41.19 17.54 -37.63
N LYS A 495 40.07 17.87 -38.30
CA LYS A 495 39.23 16.91 -39.06
C LYS A 495 39.85 16.41 -40.36
N ALA A 496 40.88 17.09 -40.89
CA ALA A 496 41.53 16.70 -42.14
C ALA A 496 42.20 15.31 -42.09
N LEU A 497 42.64 14.85 -40.90
CA LEU A 497 43.30 13.55 -40.74
C LEU A 497 42.31 12.36 -40.62
N LYS A 498 41.07 12.59 -40.17
CA LYS A 498 40.01 11.56 -40.03
C LYS A 498 39.17 11.36 -41.31
N SER A 499 39.25 12.29 -42.27
CA SER A 499 38.52 12.23 -43.55
C SER A 499 38.90 11.03 -44.44
N GLN A 500 40.07 10.41 -44.22
CA GLN A 500 40.60 9.41 -45.14
C GLN A 500 39.86 8.04 -45.08
N TYR A 501 39.20 7.72 -43.97
CA TYR A 501 38.51 6.44 -43.72
C TYR A 501 36.99 6.56 -43.61
N ILE A 502 36.46 7.75 -43.93
CA ILE A 502 35.04 8.04 -43.97
C ILE A 502 34.69 8.33 -45.44
N GLU A 503 33.77 7.56 -46.01
CA GLU A 503 33.26 7.78 -47.36
C GLU A 503 32.43 9.06 -47.39
N ASP A 504 32.54 9.83 -48.48
CA ASP A 504 31.82 11.09 -48.66
C ASP A 504 30.30 10.89 -48.52
N GLU A 505 29.62 11.97 -48.11
CA GLU A 505 28.17 11.95 -47.91
C GLU A 505 27.43 12.00 -49.25
N PRO A 506 26.40 11.15 -49.45
CA PRO A 506 25.59 11.19 -50.67
C PRO A 506 24.77 12.50 -50.73
N ALA A 507 24.97 13.29 -51.79
CA ALA A 507 24.33 14.60 -51.96
C ALA A 507 22.81 14.53 -52.25
N ASP A 508 22.32 13.39 -52.75
CA ASP A 508 20.95 13.25 -53.25
C ASP A 508 19.97 12.63 -52.22
N LEU A 509 20.42 12.27 -51.02
CA LEU A 509 19.62 11.55 -50.03
C LEU A 509 19.28 12.39 -48.80
N VAL A 510 18.01 12.30 -48.36
CA VAL A 510 17.56 12.95 -47.12
C VAL A 510 18.07 12.15 -45.93
N SER A 511 18.66 12.83 -44.95
CA SER A 511 19.11 12.22 -43.71
C SER A 511 17.94 11.99 -42.75
N GLY A 512 17.60 10.72 -42.48
CA GLY A 512 16.60 10.36 -41.47
C GLY A 512 17.11 10.51 -40.03
N ILE A 513 18.40 10.20 -39.78
CA ILE A 513 19.05 10.37 -38.48
C ILE A 513 20.34 11.17 -38.65
N LYS A 514 20.51 12.28 -37.93
CA LYS A 514 21.77 13.03 -37.83
C LYS A 514 22.30 13.00 -36.40
N ILE A 515 23.54 12.54 -36.20
CA ILE A 515 24.21 12.53 -34.90
C ILE A 515 25.37 13.52 -34.94
N LYS A 516 25.41 14.47 -34.00
CA LYS A 516 26.46 15.49 -33.87
C LYS A 516 27.11 15.41 -32.49
N HIS A 517 28.40 15.05 -32.46
CA HIS A 517 29.24 15.09 -31.27
C HIS A 517 28.66 14.36 -30.03
N LEU A 518 27.95 13.25 -30.27
CA LEU A 518 27.18 12.55 -29.24
C LEU A 518 28.08 11.77 -28.29
N SER A 519 27.98 12.03 -26.98
CA SER A 519 28.80 11.38 -25.97
C SER A 519 27.97 10.87 -24.79
N LYS A 520 28.41 9.74 -24.19
CA LYS A 520 27.78 9.14 -23.01
C LYS A 520 28.82 8.61 -22.03
N VAL A 521 28.70 9.06 -20.78
CA VAL A 521 29.55 8.60 -19.68
C VAL A 521 28.68 7.94 -18.60
N PHE A 522 29.06 6.74 -18.19
CA PHE A 522 28.42 6.03 -17.07
C PHE A 522 29.35 6.02 -15.86
N LYS A 523 28.77 6.14 -14.66
CA LYS A 523 29.48 6.00 -13.39
C LYS A 523 29.42 4.52 -12.96
N VAL A 524 30.56 3.84 -12.93
CA VAL A 524 30.69 2.44 -12.49
C VAL A 524 31.53 2.42 -11.21
N GLY A 525 30.87 2.36 -10.05
CA GLY A 525 31.51 2.53 -8.75
C GLY A 525 32.11 3.93 -8.60
N ASN A 526 33.42 4.01 -8.37
CA ASN A 526 34.17 5.27 -8.32
C ASN A 526 34.81 5.67 -9.65
N LYS A 527 34.68 4.86 -10.72
CA LYS A 527 35.29 5.14 -12.03
C LYS A 527 34.23 5.63 -13.02
N MET A 528 34.55 6.65 -13.79
CA MET A 528 33.75 7.08 -14.93
C MET A 528 34.18 6.28 -16.15
N LYS A 529 33.24 5.63 -16.82
CA LYS A 529 33.47 4.89 -18.07
C LYS A 529 32.72 5.60 -19.19
N GLU A 530 33.48 6.13 -20.13
CA GLU A 530 32.94 6.67 -21.37
C GLU A 530 32.53 5.50 -22.28
N ALA A 531 31.24 5.40 -22.57
CA ALA A 531 30.69 4.34 -23.42
C ALA A 531 30.60 4.76 -24.88
N VAL A 532 30.35 6.06 -25.14
CA VAL A 532 30.35 6.67 -26.47
C VAL A 532 31.09 8.00 -26.36
N LYS A 533 32.04 8.23 -27.26
CA LYS A 533 32.90 9.43 -27.29
C LYS A 533 32.74 10.11 -28.64
N ASP A 534 32.19 11.31 -28.61
CA ASP A 534 32.12 12.23 -29.73
C ASP A 534 31.64 11.60 -31.06
N LEU A 535 30.58 10.80 -31.00
CA LEU A 535 30.06 10.11 -32.19
C LEU A 535 29.39 11.11 -33.13
N THR A 536 29.85 11.16 -34.37
CA THR A 536 29.25 11.97 -35.44
C THR A 536 29.01 11.07 -36.65
N VAL A 537 27.76 10.89 -37.04
CA VAL A 537 27.35 10.04 -38.17
C VAL A 537 25.96 10.44 -38.66
N ASN A 538 25.80 10.47 -39.99
CA ASN A 538 24.54 10.72 -40.67
C ASN A 538 24.03 9.43 -41.32
N MET A 539 22.72 9.20 -41.24
CA MET A 539 22.03 8.02 -41.79
C MET A 539 20.90 8.49 -42.70
N TYR A 540 20.73 7.79 -43.82
CA TYR A 540 19.93 8.26 -44.95
C TYR A 540 18.69 7.41 -45.21
N GLU A 541 17.65 8.05 -45.74
CA GLU A 541 16.44 7.38 -46.18
C GLU A 541 16.71 6.44 -47.36
N GLY A 542 16.06 5.28 -47.38
CA GLY A 542 16.24 4.26 -48.41
C GLY A 542 17.50 3.40 -48.23
N GLN A 543 18.28 3.61 -47.16
CA GLN A 543 19.50 2.88 -46.86
C GLN A 543 19.42 2.11 -45.54
N ILE A 544 20.11 0.96 -45.50
CA ILE A 544 20.40 0.24 -44.27
C ILE A 544 21.79 0.63 -43.78
N THR A 545 21.83 1.38 -42.68
CA THR A 545 23.09 1.72 -41.99
C THR A 545 23.37 0.69 -40.91
N VAL A 546 24.52 0.03 -41.00
CA VAL A 546 24.94 -1.01 -40.05
C VAL A 546 26.00 -0.49 -39.11
N LEU A 547 25.71 -0.50 -37.82
CA LEU A 547 26.65 -0.19 -36.74
C LEU A 547 27.35 -1.48 -36.30
N LEU A 548 28.58 -1.66 -36.73
CA LEU A 548 29.42 -2.84 -36.46
C LEU A 548 30.42 -2.54 -35.35
N GLY A 549 30.70 -3.51 -34.49
CA GLY A 549 31.63 -3.33 -33.36
C GLY A 549 31.69 -4.54 -32.46
N HIS A 550 32.74 -4.68 -31.65
CA HIS A 550 32.80 -5.75 -30.65
C HIS A 550 31.79 -5.51 -29.51
N ASN A 551 31.60 -6.52 -28.66
CA ASN A 551 30.80 -6.36 -27.45
C ASN A 551 31.45 -5.34 -26.52
N GLY A 552 30.67 -4.34 -26.09
CA GLY A 552 31.18 -3.22 -25.30
C GLY A 552 31.75 -2.04 -26.10
N ALA A 553 31.63 -2.02 -27.44
CA ALA A 553 32.04 -0.90 -28.28
C ALA A 553 31.14 0.36 -28.18
N GLY A 554 29.95 0.24 -27.57
CA GLY A 554 29.00 1.36 -27.40
C GLY A 554 27.74 1.29 -28.28
N LYS A 555 27.59 0.28 -29.15
CA LYS A 555 26.47 0.15 -30.12
C LYS A 555 25.07 0.29 -29.49
N THR A 556 24.75 -0.58 -28.53
CA THR A 556 23.47 -0.59 -27.82
C THR A 556 23.28 0.69 -26.99
N THR A 557 24.37 1.30 -26.50
CA THR A 557 24.32 2.59 -25.81
C THR A 557 23.90 3.71 -26.75
N THR A 558 24.46 3.76 -27.96
CA THR A 558 24.04 4.71 -29.00
C THR A 558 22.57 4.55 -29.33
N LEU A 559 22.10 3.31 -29.55
CA LEU A 559 20.70 3.04 -29.82
C LEU A 559 19.78 3.45 -28.66
N SER A 560 20.20 3.19 -27.43
CA SER A 560 19.48 3.58 -26.21
C SER A 560 19.38 5.10 -26.06
N MET A 561 20.35 5.86 -26.56
CA MET A 561 20.25 7.32 -26.60
C MET A 561 19.26 7.81 -27.64
N LEU A 562 19.31 7.25 -28.85
CA LEU A 562 18.40 7.62 -29.94
C LEU A 562 16.94 7.26 -29.65
N THR A 563 16.71 6.17 -28.90
CA THR A 563 15.37 5.72 -28.46
C THR A 563 14.89 6.39 -27.17
N GLY A 564 15.69 7.27 -26.57
CA GLY A 564 15.34 8.02 -25.35
C GLY A 564 15.31 7.18 -24.06
N LEU A 565 15.91 5.99 -24.05
CA LEU A 565 16.17 5.18 -22.85
C LEU A 565 17.22 5.82 -21.94
N HIS A 566 18.22 6.46 -22.55
CA HIS A 566 19.29 7.16 -21.87
C HIS A 566 19.46 8.56 -22.46
N SER A 567 19.41 9.61 -21.63
CA SER A 567 19.76 10.95 -22.11
C SER A 567 21.25 11.03 -22.46
N PRO A 568 21.64 11.72 -23.54
CA PRO A 568 23.05 11.96 -23.86
C PRO A 568 23.73 12.80 -22.78
N THR A 569 25.04 12.61 -22.59
CA THR A 569 25.85 13.43 -21.66
C THR A 569 26.27 14.75 -22.33
N SER A 570 26.62 14.70 -23.62
CA SER A 570 26.83 15.87 -24.48
C SER A 570 26.51 15.50 -25.93
N GLY A 571 26.42 16.51 -26.78
CA GLY A 571 26.07 16.36 -28.20
C GLY A 571 24.56 16.37 -28.45
N GLN A 572 24.20 16.32 -29.72
CA GLN A 572 22.82 16.41 -30.19
C GLN A 572 22.55 15.32 -31.23
N ALA A 573 21.33 14.80 -31.26
CA ALA A 573 20.87 13.95 -32.34
C ALA A 573 19.49 14.37 -32.82
N TYR A 574 19.27 14.20 -34.12
CA TYR A 574 18.06 14.61 -34.82
C TYR A 574 17.48 13.40 -35.56
N ILE A 575 16.17 13.19 -35.42
CA ILE A 575 15.43 12.13 -36.11
C ILE A 575 14.29 12.81 -36.87
N ASN A 576 14.28 12.71 -38.20
CA ASN A 576 13.35 13.42 -39.08
C ASN A 576 13.24 14.93 -38.79
N GLY A 577 14.39 15.55 -38.44
CA GLY A 577 14.47 16.97 -38.08
C GLY A 577 14.09 17.33 -36.64
N TYR A 578 13.61 16.38 -35.83
CA TYR A 578 13.28 16.59 -34.41
C TYR A 578 14.46 16.25 -33.49
N GLU A 579 14.74 17.07 -32.48
CA GLU A 579 15.83 16.81 -31.52
C GLU A 579 15.37 15.84 -30.40
N ILE A 580 16.16 14.79 -30.13
CA ILE A 580 15.80 13.74 -29.16
C ILE A 580 15.58 14.22 -27.71
N THR A 581 16.25 15.28 -27.27
CA THR A 581 16.12 15.80 -25.90
C THR A 581 14.85 16.62 -25.68
N GLN A 582 14.29 17.21 -26.75
CA GLN A 582 13.14 18.12 -26.68
C GLN A 582 11.85 17.47 -27.20
N ASP A 583 11.92 16.78 -28.35
CA ASP A 583 10.75 16.36 -29.14
C ASP A 583 10.53 14.84 -29.17
N MET A 584 11.00 14.12 -28.14
CA MET A 584 10.96 12.65 -28.09
C MET A 584 9.56 12.05 -28.30
N VAL A 585 8.51 12.74 -27.84
CA VAL A 585 7.11 12.27 -27.99
C VAL A 585 6.69 12.22 -29.47
N LEU A 586 7.15 13.18 -30.28
CA LEU A 586 6.88 13.21 -31.72
C LEU A 586 7.70 12.13 -32.44
N ILE A 587 8.99 12.02 -32.09
CA ILE A 587 9.91 11.00 -32.64
C ILE A 587 9.36 9.59 -32.43
N ARG A 588 8.84 9.28 -31.23
CA ARG A 588 8.31 7.94 -30.91
C ARG A 588 7.08 7.53 -31.70
N ARG A 589 6.33 8.48 -32.28
CA ARG A 589 5.18 8.17 -33.14
C ARG A 589 5.61 7.60 -34.50
N SER A 590 6.79 7.97 -34.99
CA SER A 590 7.33 7.54 -36.28
C SER A 590 8.48 6.55 -36.17
N LEU A 591 8.86 6.14 -34.96
CA LEU A 591 9.97 5.24 -34.67
C LEU A 591 9.50 3.77 -34.57
N GLY A 592 10.11 2.88 -35.34
CA GLY A 592 10.04 1.43 -35.16
C GLY A 592 11.23 0.93 -34.37
N LEU A 593 11.02 0.11 -33.32
CA LEU A 593 12.11 -0.44 -32.50
C LEU A 593 11.99 -1.95 -32.32
N CYS A 594 13.05 -2.67 -32.66
CA CYS A 594 13.28 -4.05 -32.27
C CYS A 594 14.44 -4.10 -31.24
N PRO A 595 14.15 -4.27 -29.94
CA PRO A 595 15.18 -4.32 -28.89
C PRO A 595 15.97 -5.63 -28.93
N GLN A 596 17.10 -5.73 -28.22
CA GLN A 596 17.93 -6.95 -28.19
C GLN A 596 17.19 -8.19 -27.65
N HIS A 597 16.35 -8.01 -26.63
CA HIS A 597 15.52 -9.07 -26.07
C HIS A 597 14.07 -8.89 -26.49
N ASP A 598 13.37 -9.97 -26.83
CA ASP A 598 11.98 -9.91 -27.28
C ASP A 598 11.03 -9.54 -26.13
N VAL A 599 10.60 -8.27 -26.09
CA VAL A 599 9.66 -7.73 -25.10
C VAL A 599 8.22 -7.94 -25.60
N LEU A 600 7.74 -9.17 -25.45
CA LEU A 600 6.41 -9.60 -25.92
C LEU A 600 5.50 -10.02 -24.76
N PHE A 601 4.18 -10.02 -25.02
CA PHE A 601 3.18 -10.47 -24.06
C PHE A 601 2.89 -11.96 -24.21
N ASP A 602 3.37 -12.79 -23.28
CA ASP A 602 3.25 -14.25 -23.35
C ASP A 602 1.84 -14.79 -23.60
N ASN A 603 0.82 -14.08 -23.11
CA ASN A 603 -0.59 -14.50 -23.14
C ASN A 603 -1.40 -13.88 -24.29
N MET A 604 -0.78 -13.13 -25.19
CA MET A 604 -1.44 -12.63 -26.41
C MET A 604 -1.01 -13.44 -27.64
N THR A 605 -1.94 -13.57 -28.58
CA THR A 605 -1.70 -14.18 -29.89
C THR A 605 -0.88 -13.27 -30.80
N VAL A 606 -0.33 -13.83 -31.89
CA VAL A 606 0.45 -13.06 -32.88
C VAL A 606 -0.40 -11.93 -33.48
N GLU A 607 -1.64 -12.23 -33.85
CA GLU A 607 -2.57 -11.23 -34.39
C GLU A 607 -2.91 -10.13 -33.38
N GLU A 608 -3.19 -10.48 -32.12
CA GLU A 608 -3.49 -9.49 -31.07
C GLU A 608 -2.30 -8.56 -30.80
N HIS A 609 -1.05 -9.05 -30.89
CA HIS A 609 0.14 -8.21 -30.77
C HIS A 609 0.22 -7.18 -31.90
N LEU A 610 0.08 -7.62 -33.14
CA LEU A 610 0.16 -6.74 -34.29
C LEU A 610 -0.97 -5.70 -34.25
N HIS A 611 -2.19 -6.12 -33.89
CA HIS A 611 -3.32 -5.21 -33.72
C HIS A 611 -3.09 -4.17 -32.61
N PHE A 612 -2.54 -4.61 -31.46
CA PHE A 612 -2.26 -3.74 -30.34
C PHE A 612 -1.23 -2.66 -30.68
N TYR A 613 -0.10 -3.04 -31.29
CA TYR A 613 0.95 -2.08 -31.65
C TYR A 613 0.60 -1.21 -32.86
N ALA A 614 -0.22 -1.71 -33.80
CA ALA A 614 -0.77 -0.89 -34.88
C ALA A 614 -1.69 0.22 -34.33
N GLY A 615 -2.57 -0.13 -33.37
CA GLY A 615 -3.41 0.85 -32.68
C GLY A 615 -2.59 1.86 -31.87
N LEU A 616 -1.53 1.41 -31.20
CA LEU A 616 -0.65 2.29 -30.41
C LEU A 616 0.09 3.32 -31.28
N LYS A 617 0.53 2.91 -32.48
CA LYS A 617 1.13 3.80 -33.48
C LYS A 617 0.11 4.73 -34.17
N GLY A 618 -1.18 4.64 -33.83
CA GLY A 618 -2.24 5.49 -34.37
C GLY A 618 -2.75 5.05 -35.75
N TYR A 619 -2.51 3.80 -36.16
CA TYR A 619 -2.97 3.29 -37.44
C TYR A 619 -4.51 3.15 -37.45
N PRO A 620 -5.22 3.59 -38.52
CA PRO A 620 -6.68 3.55 -38.56
C PRO A 620 -7.23 2.12 -38.40
N SER A 621 -8.17 1.93 -37.48
CA SER A 621 -8.75 0.60 -37.19
C SER A 621 -9.39 -0.06 -38.42
N SER A 622 -9.87 0.72 -39.40
CA SER A 622 -10.47 0.20 -40.65
C SER A 622 -9.45 -0.46 -41.58
N LYS A 623 -8.21 0.05 -41.63
CA LYS A 623 -7.12 -0.49 -42.48
C LYS A 623 -6.24 -1.50 -41.75
N CYS A 624 -6.36 -1.57 -40.43
CA CYS A 624 -5.54 -2.43 -39.58
C CYS A 624 -5.57 -3.92 -39.96
N PRO A 625 -6.71 -4.54 -40.35
CA PRO A 625 -6.73 -5.96 -40.72
C PRO A 625 -5.91 -6.27 -41.98
N GLU A 626 -5.95 -5.38 -42.98
CA GLU A 626 -5.18 -5.52 -44.22
C GLU A 626 -3.68 -5.44 -43.95
N GLU A 627 -3.26 -4.49 -43.12
CA GLU A 627 -1.87 -4.31 -42.70
C GLU A 627 -1.36 -5.51 -41.89
N ILE A 628 -2.15 -6.03 -40.95
CA ILE A 628 -1.79 -7.23 -40.18
C ILE A 628 -1.60 -8.42 -41.11
N ASN A 629 -2.50 -8.63 -42.08
CA ASN A 629 -2.36 -9.70 -43.06
C ASN A 629 -1.11 -9.52 -43.92
N HIS A 630 -0.79 -8.29 -44.31
CA HIS A 630 0.43 -7.99 -45.07
C HIS A 630 1.70 -8.33 -44.27
N ILE A 631 1.78 -7.90 -43.01
CA ILE A 631 2.92 -8.18 -42.13
C ILE A 631 3.04 -9.68 -41.82
N LEU A 632 1.94 -10.39 -41.58
CA LEU A 632 1.96 -11.84 -41.35
C LEU A 632 2.50 -12.63 -42.55
N ARG A 633 2.16 -12.21 -43.77
CA ARG A 633 2.69 -12.77 -45.01
C ARG A 633 4.19 -12.55 -45.14
N ILE A 634 4.63 -11.30 -44.95
CA ILE A 634 6.05 -10.94 -45.07
C ILE A 634 6.89 -11.69 -44.03
N LEU A 635 6.39 -11.88 -42.81
CA LEU A 635 7.09 -12.60 -41.74
C LEU A 635 7.01 -14.13 -41.87
N ASN A 636 6.21 -14.66 -42.79
CA ASN A 636 5.88 -16.07 -42.91
C ASN A 636 5.37 -16.67 -41.58
N LEU A 637 4.41 -16.00 -40.95
CA LEU A 637 3.79 -16.38 -39.65
C LEU A 637 2.28 -16.63 -39.76
N GLU A 638 1.73 -16.79 -40.97
CA GLU A 638 0.29 -17.00 -41.21
C GLU A 638 -0.26 -18.23 -40.44
N ASP A 639 0.45 -19.36 -40.48
CA ASP A 639 0.06 -20.60 -39.78
C ASP A 639 0.00 -20.47 -38.26
N LYS A 640 0.61 -19.41 -37.72
CA LYS A 640 0.77 -19.17 -36.28
C LYS A 640 0.04 -17.92 -35.82
N ARG A 641 -0.81 -17.35 -36.67
CA ARG A 641 -1.64 -16.18 -36.40
C ARG A 641 -2.34 -16.21 -35.04
N HIS A 642 -2.99 -17.35 -34.72
CA HIS A 642 -3.75 -17.54 -33.49
C HIS A 642 -2.96 -18.26 -32.38
N ALA A 643 -1.68 -18.54 -32.61
CA ALA A 643 -0.82 -19.15 -31.59
C ALA A 643 -0.45 -18.10 -30.53
N LEU A 644 -0.41 -18.51 -29.27
CA LEU A 644 0.07 -17.67 -28.18
C LEU A 644 1.58 -17.48 -28.29
N THR A 645 2.06 -16.29 -27.95
CA THR A 645 3.49 -15.95 -28.08
C THR A 645 4.41 -16.85 -27.26
N LYS A 646 3.95 -17.32 -26.09
CA LYS A 646 4.70 -18.30 -25.28
C LYS A 646 5.00 -19.62 -25.99
N ALA A 647 4.20 -20.00 -26.99
CA ALA A 647 4.34 -21.25 -27.74
C ALA A 647 5.20 -21.10 -29.01
N LEU A 648 5.65 -19.88 -29.34
CA LEU A 648 6.54 -19.63 -30.46
C LEU A 648 7.98 -20.00 -30.11
N SER A 649 8.75 -20.47 -31.11
CA SER A 649 10.20 -20.64 -30.96
C SER A 649 10.90 -19.28 -30.83
N GLY A 650 12.16 -19.28 -30.35
CA GLY A 650 12.94 -18.04 -30.23
C GLY A 650 13.02 -17.26 -31.54
N GLY A 651 13.33 -17.93 -32.66
CA GLY A 651 13.37 -17.28 -33.97
C GLY A 651 12.02 -16.71 -34.44
N MET A 652 10.91 -17.36 -34.08
CA MET A 652 9.56 -16.87 -34.42
C MET A 652 9.15 -15.67 -33.57
N LYS A 653 9.50 -15.65 -32.28
CA LYS A 653 9.33 -14.47 -31.41
C LYS A 653 10.12 -13.29 -31.98
N ARG A 654 11.34 -13.55 -32.43
CA ARG A 654 12.20 -12.54 -33.02
C ARG A 654 11.63 -11.96 -34.32
N LYS A 655 11.08 -12.81 -35.20
CA LYS A 655 10.32 -12.36 -36.38
C LYS A 655 9.13 -11.49 -36.00
N LEU A 656 8.36 -11.87 -34.97
CA LEU A 656 7.25 -11.06 -34.47
C LEU A 656 7.73 -9.68 -33.96
N SER A 657 8.84 -9.61 -33.22
CA SER A 657 9.44 -8.34 -32.77
C SER A 657 9.81 -7.43 -33.94
N ILE A 658 10.39 -8.00 -35.00
CA ILE A 658 10.70 -7.27 -36.25
C ILE A 658 9.40 -6.81 -36.93
N GLY A 659 8.36 -7.65 -36.94
CA GLY A 659 7.02 -7.29 -37.39
C GLY A 659 6.43 -6.07 -36.69
N ILE A 660 6.55 -6.02 -35.36
CA ILE A 660 6.09 -4.89 -34.54
C ILE A 660 6.90 -3.61 -34.85
N ALA A 661 8.19 -3.73 -35.13
CA ALA A 661 9.00 -2.60 -35.55
C ALA A 661 8.53 -2.05 -36.91
N LEU A 662 8.17 -2.92 -37.85
CA LEU A 662 7.80 -2.58 -39.22
C LEU A 662 6.33 -2.18 -39.42
N ILE A 663 5.43 -2.53 -38.49
CA ILE A 663 3.99 -2.25 -38.60
C ILE A 663 3.67 -0.76 -38.49
N GLY A 664 2.63 -0.33 -39.20
CA GLY A 664 2.09 1.03 -39.11
C GLY A 664 2.64 1.98 -40.17
N ASP A 665 2.89 1.46 -41.38
CA ASP A 665 3.38 2.25 -42.50
C ASP A 665 2.30 3.26 -42.94
N SER A 666 2.37 4.47 -42.40
CA SER A 666 1.37 5.50 -42.66
C SER A 666 1.70 6.19 -43.97
N LYS A 667 1.31 5.56 -45.09
CA LYS A 667 1.19 6.18 -46.43
C LYS A 667 0.24 7.39 -46.50
N ALA A 668 0.00 8.12 -45.41
CA ALA A 668 -1.06 9.12 -45.31
C ALA A 668 -0.64 10.51 -44.80
N SER A 669 0.63 10.80 -44.45
CA SER A 669 1.03 12.22 -44.35
C SER A 669 2.53 12.53 -44.36
N PHE A 670 3.43 11.63 -43.98
CA PHE A 670 4.88 11.89 -43.98
C PHE A 670 5.63 10.61 -44.32
N SER A 671 6.46 10.67 -45.35
CA SER A 671 7.17 9.56 -46.00
C SER A 671 8.38 9.03 -45.22
N ASP A 672 8.52 9.31 -43.91
CA ASP A 672 9.84 9.24 -43.27
C ASP A 672 9.83 8.29 -42.05
N GLY A 673 9.77 6.98 -42.29
CA GLY A 673 9.82 5.97 -41.22
C GLY A 673 11.25 5.62 -40.81
N VAL A 674 11.58 5.73 -39.52
CA VAL A 674 12.88 5.32 -38.97
C VAL A 674 12.73 4.01 -38.21
N VAL A 675 13.50 2.98 -38.57
CA VAL A 675 13.46 1.66 -37.94
C VAL A 675 14.82 1.35 -37.32
N MET A 676 14.82 1.02 -36.03
CA MET A 676 16.00 0.68 -35.24
C MET A 676 15.95 -0.79 -34.83
N LEU A 677 16.97 -1.56 -35.20
CA LEU A 677 17.06 -2.99 -34.96
C LEU A 677 18.33 -3.31 -34.17
N ASP A 678 18.18 -3.77 -32.93
CA ASP A 678 19.31 -4.15 -32.08
C ASP A 678 19.58 -5.65 -32.15
N GLU A 679 20.60 -6.08 -32.89
CA GLU A 679 20.96 -7.50 -33.12
C GLU A 679 19.78 -8.39 -33.56
N PRO A 680 19.07 -8.09 -34.67
CA PRO A 680 17.81 -8.75 -35.05
C PRO A 680 17.94 -10.25 -35.30
N THR A 681 19.11 -10.75 -35.69
CA THR A 681 19.31 -12.16 -36.08
C THR A 681 20.00 -13.02 -35.03
N SER A 682 20.26 -12.44 -33.85
CA SER A 682 20.80 -13.18 -32.70
C SER A 682 19.82 -14.26 -32.22
N GLY A 683 20.31 -15.48 -32.00
CA GLY A 683 19.50 -16.62 -31.56
C GLY A 683 18.57 -17.23 -32.61
N MET A 684 18.67 -16.82 -33.88
CA MET A 684 17.96 -17.46 -35.01
C MET A 684 18.79 -18.59 -35.65
N ASP A 685 18.09 -19.60 -36.17
CA ASP A 685 18.68 -20.60 -37.06
C ASP A 685 19.10 -19.98 -38.41
N PRO A 686 20.06 -20.57 -39.15
CA PRO A 686 20.57 -20.01 -40.39
C PRO A 686 19.50 -19.73 -41.48
N ALA A 687 18.45 -20.56 -41.56
CA ALA A 687 17.39 -20.36 -42.55
C ALA A 687 16.49 -19.18 -42.19
N SER A 688 16.08 -19.07 -40.92
CA SER A 688 15.33 -17.91 -40.42
C SER A 688 16.11 -16.60 -40.51
N ARG A 689 17.44 -16.65 -40.32
CA ARG A 689 18.32 -15.49 -40.49
C ARG A 689 18.28 -14.96 -41.93
N ARG A 690 18.47 -15.83 -42.93
CA ARG A 690 18.40 -15.45 -44.35
C ARG A 690 17.05 -14.87 -44.73
N ALA A 691 15.96 -15.51 -44.31
CA ALA A 691 14.61 -14.99 -44.55
C ALA A 691 14.39 -13.59 -43.95
N THR A 692 15.00 -13.32 -42.79
CA THR A 692 14.95 -12.00 -42.15
C THR A 692 15.78 -10.97 -42.92
N TRP A 693 16.94 -11.37 -43.44
CA TRP A 693 17.77 -10.51 -44.30
C TRP A 693 17.03 -10.11 -45.59
N ASP A 694 16.41 -11.07 -46.27
CA ASP A 694 15.61 -10.81 -47.48
C ASP A 694 14.45 -9.86 -47.18
N LEU A 695 13.79 -10.03 -46.04
CA LEU A 695 12.73 -9.15 -45.57
C LEU A 695 13.23 -7.71 -45.34
N LEU A 696 14.36 -7.53 -44.66
CA LEU A 696 14.91 -6.19 -44.40
C LEU A 696 15.33 -5.50 -45.69
N GLN A 697 15.92 -6.25 -46.65
CA GLN A 697 16.25 -5.69 -47.96
C GLN A 697 15.01 -5.28 -48.76
N GLN A 698 13.91 -6.03 -48.68
CA GLN A 698 12.66 -5.67 -49.34
C GLN A 698 12.01 -4.43 -48.71
N GLN A 699 12.10 -4.29 -47.39
CA GLN A 699 11.47 -3.20 -46.63
C GLN A 699 12.32 -1.94 -46.50
N ARG A 700 13.51 -1.88 -47.12
CA ARG A 700 14.40 -0.70 -47.04
C ARG A 700 13.89 0.50 -47.84
N SER A 701 13.10 0.26 -48.89
CA SER A 701 12.60 1.34 -49.75
C SER A 701 11.73 2.32 -48.95
N ASN A 702 12.07 3.62 -48.99
CA ASN A 702 11.44 4.72 -48.24
C ASN A 702 11.54 4.60 -46.70
N ARG A 703 12.56 3.91 -46.17
CA ARG A 703 12.81 3.82 -44.73
C ARG A 703 14.28 4.07 -44.42
N THR A 704 14.55 4.71 -43.27
CA THR A 704 15.91 4.76 -42.72
C THR A 704 16.05 3.62 -41.71
N ILE A 705 16.85 2.59 -42.04
CA ILE A 705 17.03 1.44 -41.15
C ILE A 705 18.40 1.52 -40.49
N LEU A 706 18.42 1.61 -39.16
CA LEU A 706 19.63 1.48 -38.35
C LEU A 706 19.68 0.08 -37.75
N LEU A 707 20.69 -0.68 -38.15
CA LEU A 707 20.94 -2.05 -37.71
C LEU A 707 22.20 -2.09 -36.84
N THR A 708 22.13 -2.59 -35.61
CA THR A 708 23.34 -2.95 -34.85
C THR A 708 23.58 -4.46 -34.99
N THR A 709 24.83 -4.84 -35.23
CA THR A 709 25.20 -6.26 -35.24
C THR A 709 26.66 -6.45 -34.84
N HIS A 710 26.99 -7.66 -34.44
CA HIS A 710 28.37 -8.15 -34.31
C HIS A 710 28.71 -9.19 -35.40
N PHE A 711 27.74 -9.56 -36.24
CA PHE A 711 27.91 -10.49 -37.36
C PHE A 711 28.38 -9.72 -38.60
N MET A 712 29.55 -10.08 -39.11
CA MET A 712 30.20 -9.32 -40.18
C MET A 712 29.67 -9.69 -41.56
N ASP A 713 29.21 -10.93 -41.71
CA ASP A 713 28.42 -11.42 -42.85
C ASP A 713 27.09 -10.67 -42.98
N GLU A 714 26.41 -10.41 -41.85
CA GLU A 714 25.18 -9.60 -41.83
C GLU A 714 25.45 -8.15 -42.27
N ALA A 715 26.54 -7.55 -41.77
CA ALA A 715 26.93 -6.19 -42.16
C ALA A 715 27.31 -6.09 -43.64
N ASP A 716 28.02 -7.09 -44.18
CA ASP A 716 28.44 -7.14 -45.57
C ASP A 716 27.27 -7.33 -46.55
N LEU A 717 26.26 -8.13 -46.17
CA LEU A 717 25.10 -8.40 -47.00
C LEU A 717 24.04 -7.30 -46.94
N LEU A 718 23.74 -6.78 -45.74
CA LEU A 718 22.66 -5.81 -45.54
C LEU A 718 23.13 -4.35 -45.62
N GLY A 719 24.39 -4.07 -45.31
CA GLY A 719 24.86 -2.71 -45.11
C GLY A 719 25.13 -1.96 -46.40
N ASP A 720 24.24 -1.04 -46.76
CA ASP A 720 24.52 0.01 -47.74
C ASP A 720 25.65 0.91 -47.23
N ARG A 721 25.65 1.18 -45.91
CA ARG A 721 26.70 1.93 -45.21
C ARG A 721 27.03 1.25 -43.89
N ILE A 722 28.30 0.95 -43.65
CA ILE A 722 28.80 0.27 -42.46
C ILE A 722 29.61 1.27 -41.64
N ALA A 723 29.27 1.43 -40.37
CA ALA A 723 29.98 2.27 -39.40
C ALA A 723 30.64 1.36 -38.36
N ILE A 724 31.98 1.33 -38.33
CA ILE A 724 32.73 0.49 -37.39
C ILE A 724 33.08 1.29 -36.14
N MET A 725 32.58 0.83 -34.98
CA MET A 725 32.86 1.41 -33.67
C MET A 725 33.86 0.55 -32.88
N ALA A 726 34.81 1.22 -32.22
CA ALA A 726 35.73 0.63 -31.26
C ALA A 726 35.97 1.58 -30.09
N LYS A 727 36.00 1.06 -28.85
CA LYS A 727 36.21 1.83 -27.61
C LYS A 727 35.32 3.10 -27.46
N GLY A 728 34.12 3.08 -28.03
CA GLY A 728 33.16 4.18 -27.97
C GLY A 728 33.31 5.23 -29.07
N GLU A 729 34.28 5.10 -29.97
CA GLU A 729 34.54 6.04 -31.08
C GLU A 729 34.24 5.41 -32.44
N LEU A 730 33.85 6.24 -33.41
CA LEU A 730 33.73 5.86 -34.81
C LEU A 730 35.12 5.81 -35.46
N GLN A 731 35.50 4.64 -35.97
CA GLN A 731 36.81 4.43 -36.60
C GLN A 731 36.76 4.65 -38.11
N CYS A 732 35.72 4.13 -38.75
CA CYS A 732 35.49 4.30 -40.18
C CYS A 732 34.02 4.15 -40.53
N CYS A 733 33.63 4.72 -41.67
CA CYS A 733 32.26 4.67 -42.15
C CYS A 733 32.25 4.66 -43.68
N GLY A 734 31.49 3.74 -44.28
CA GLY A 734 31.33 3.68 -45.74
C GLY A 734 30.72 2.37 -46.19
N SER A 735 30.53 2.22 -47.50
CA SER A 735 30.06 0.99 -48.13
C SER A 735 31.03 -0.17 -47.90
N SER A 736 30.54 -1.41 -47.96
CA SER A 736 31.39 -2.59 -47.79
C SER A 736 32.56 -2.61 -48.79
N LEU A 737 32.30 -2.24 -50.04
CA LEU A 737 33.34 -2.13 -51.07
C LEU A 737 34.37 -1.04 -50.76
N PHE A 738 33.93 0.13 -50.28
CA PHE A 738 34.84 1.22 -49.90
C PHE A 738 35.78 0.78 -48.77
N LEU A 739 35.23 0.21 -47.70
CA LEU A 739 36.00 -0.22 -46.53
C LEU A 739 36.98 -1.35 -46.87
N LYS A 740 36.55 -2.35 -47.64
CA LYS A 740 37.43 -3.43 -48.12
C LYS A 740 38.56 -2.87 -48.98
N ARG A 741 38.27 -2.00 -49.94
CA ARG A 741 39.30 -1.36 -50.79
C ARG A 741 40.28 -0.54 -49.96
N LYS A 742 39.80 0.18 -48.94
CA LYS A 742 40.61 1.09 -48.13
C LYS A 742 41.56 0.38 -47.16
N TYR A 743 41.06 -0.61 -46.40
CA TYR A 743 41.82 -1.28 -45.36
C TYR A 743 42.58 -2.51 -45.86
N ALA A 744 42.04 -3.21 -46.86
CA ALA A 744 42.64 -4.45 -47.34
C ALA A 744 43.53 -4.27 -48.58
N GLY A 745 43.29 -3.20 -49.35
CA GLY A 745 43.59 -3.21 -50.78
C GLY A 745 42.59 -4.14 -51.48
N ALA A 746 42.15 -3.82 -52.70
CA ALA A 746 41.28 -4.73 -53.43
C ALA A 746 42.11 -5.96 -53.86
N GLY A 747 42.15 -7.02 -53.05
CA GLY A 747 42.97 -8.20 -53.30
C GLY A 747 42.34 -9.51 -52.82
N TYR A 748 42.94 -10.62 -53.23
CA TYR A 748 42.60 -11.98 -52.82
C TYR A 748 43.67 -12.45 -51.84
N HIS A 749 43.25 -13.04 -50.73
CA HIS A 749 44.14 -13.66 -49.77
C HIS A 749 44.38 -15.11 -50.19
N MET A 750 45.63 -15.44 -50.49
CA MET A 750 46.05 -16.80 -50.77
C MET A 750 46.76 -17.35 -49.54
N VAL A 751 46.14 -18.31 -48.86
CA VAL A 751 46.68 -18.99 -47.68
C VAL A 751 47.15 -20.38 -48.09
N MET A 752 48.39 -20.72 -47.73
CA MET A 752 49.03 -21.99 -48.03
C MET A 752 49.46 -22.67 -46.72
N VAL A 753 49.23 -23.97 -46.63
CA VAL A 753 49.72 -24.82 -45.53
C VAL A 753 51.07 -25.40 -45.92
N LYS A 754 52.08 -25.21 -45.08
CA LYS A 754 53.46 -25.65 -45.29
C LYS A 754 53.65 -27.09 -44.87
N GLU A 755 54.40 -27.85 -45.67
CA GLU A 755 55.03 -29.08 -45.23
C GLU A 755 56.41 -28.80 -44.59
N PRO A 756 56.99 -29.75 -43.82
CA PRO A 756 58.25 -29.54 -43.09
C PRO A 756 59.45 -29.12 -43.97
N TYR A 757 59.39 -29.37 -45.28
CA TYR A 757 60.42 -29.06 -46.27
C TYR A 757 60.04 -27.91 -47.23
N CYS A 758 59.09 -27.05 -46.83
CA CYS A 758 58.59 -25.93 -47.63
C CYS A 758 59.69 -24.90 -48.01
N ASN A 759 59.82 -24.61 -49.31
CA ASN A 759 60.81 -23.66 -49.82
C ASN A 759 60.21 -22.27 -50.09
N LEU A 760 60.26 -21.41 -49.08
CA LEU A 760 59.68 -20.05 -49.12
C LEU A 760 60.23 -19.16 -50.25
N GLY A 761 61.51 -19.31 -50.61
CA GLY A 761 62.16 -18.47 -51.62
C GLY A 761 61.67 -18.76 -53.03
N GLU A 762 61.47 -20.03 -53.37
CA GLU A 762 60.90 -20.49 -54.64
C GLU A 762 59.42 -20.08 -54.76
N ILE A 763 58.62 -20.29 -53.69
CA ILE A 763 57.20 -19.93 -53.65
C ILE A 763 57.02 -18.42 -53.85
N SER A 764 57.78 -17.58 -53.12
CA SER A 764 57.67 -16.13 -53.26
C SER A 764 58.10 -15.66 -54.65
N ARG A 765 59.10 -16.27 -55.28
CA ARG A 765 59.50 -15.95 -56.66
C ARG A 765 58.42 -16.34 -57.66
N LEU A 766 57.84 -17.53 -57.53
CA LEU A 766 56.77 -18.01 -58.40
C LEU A 766 55.55 -17.08 -58.34
N ILE A 767 55.13 -16.70 -57.13
CA ILE A 767 53.99 -15.80 -56.93
C ILE A 767 54.30 -14.41 -57.51
N CYS A 768 55.48 -13.84 -57.22
CA CYS A 768 55.87 -12.54 -57.76
C CYS A 768 56.11 -12.55 -59.28
N HIS A 769 56.40 -13.71 -59.88
CA HIS A 769 56.54 -13.85 -61.33
C HIS A 769 55.21 -13.62 -62.05
N TYR A 770 54.13 -14.24 -61.56
CA TYR A 770 52.79 -14.07 -62.12
C TYR A 770 52.10 -12.78 -61.65
N VAL A 771 52.28 -12.42 -60.38
CA VAL A 771 51.65 -11.29 -59.71
C VAL A 771 52.74 -10.39 -59.10
N PRO A 772 53.30 -9.43 -59.87
CA PRO A 772 54.45 -8.63 -59.45
C PRO A 772 54.22 -7.79 -58.20
N ASN A 773 52.97 -7.40 -57.95
CA ASN A 773 52.55 -6.59 -56.81
C ASN A 773 52.02 -7.44 -55.65
N ALA A 774 52.24 -8.77 -55.65
CA ALA A 774 51.85 -9.63 -54.53
C ALA A 774 52.69 -9.31 -53.29
N THR A 775 52.02 -9.15 -52.15
CA THR A 775 52.68 -8.87 -50.87
C THR A 775 52.48 -10.05 -49.91
N MET A 776 53.56 -10.53 -49.30
CA MET A 776 53.48 -11.54 -48.24
C MET A 776 52.94 -10.89 -46.96
N GLU A 777 51.80 -11.37 -46.46
CA GLU A 777 51.12 -10.80 -45.29
C GLU A 777 51.59 -11.45 -43.98
N SER A 778 51.72 -12.78 -43.97
CA SER A 778 52.19 -13.51 -42.79
C SER A 778 52.93 -14.80 -43.16
N ASN A 779 53.92 -15.13 -42.33
CA ASN A 779 54.66 -16.39 -42.37
C ASN A 779 54.74 -16.90 -40.93
N ALA A 780 53.71 -17.63 -40.49
CA ALA A 780 53.56 -18.04 -39.09
C ALA A 780 53.30 -19.55 -38.99
N GLY A 781 54.14 -20.26 -38.22
CA GLY A 781 54.01 -21.71 -38.00
C GLY A 781 53.89 -22.49 -39.32
N ALA A 782 52.83 -23.29 -39.43
CA ALA A 782 52.52 -24.12 -40.58
C ALA A 782 51.79 -23.38 -41.73
N GLU A 783 51.61 -22.06 -41.67
CA GLU A 783 50.84 -21.31 -42.68
C GLU A 783 51.65 -20.15 -43.30
N LEU A 784 51.39 -19.89 -44.58
CA LEU A 784 51.95 -18.81 -45.38
C LEU A 784 50.80 -18.06 -46.06
N SER A 785 50.76 -16.73 -45.96
CA SER A 785 49.70 -15.92 -46.58
C SER A 785 50.24 -14.83 -47.50
N PHE A 786 49.61 -14.68 -48.66
CA PHE A 786 49.88 -13.63 -49.64
C PHE A 786 48.62 -12.85 -49.98
N ILE A 787 48.78 -11.55 -50.21
CA ILE A 787 47.74 -10.69 -50.77
C ILE A 787 48.03 -10.51 -52.26
N LEU A 788 47.11 -10.96 -53.09
CA LEU A 788 47.17 -10.87 -54.55
C LEU A 788 46.26 -9.72 -55.03
N PRO A 789 46.79 -8.67 -55.68
CA PRO A 789 45.96 -7.55 -56.14
C PRO A 789 44.93 -7.95 -57.20
N LYS A 790 43.73 -7.36 -57.14
CA LYS A 790 42.61 -7.63 -58.06
C LYS A 790 42.93 -7.28 -59.51
N GLU A 791 43.84 -6.36 -59.77
CA GLU A 791 44.27 -6.01 -61.13
C GLU A 791 44.91 -7.21 -61.85
N SER A 792 45.44 -8.18 -61.08
CA SER A 792 46.10 -9.38 -61.60
C SER A 792 45.19 -10.62 -61.67
N THR A 793 43.86 -10.48 -61.46
CA THR A 793 42.92 -11.62 -61.47
C THR A 793 42.97 -12.45 -62.75
N HIS A 794 43.23 -11.83 -63.90
CA HIS A 794 43.38 -12.54 -65.18
C HIS A 794 44.57 -13.52 -65.24
N ARG A 795 45.51 -13.45 -64.29
CA ARG A 795 46.70 -14.32 -64.21
C ARG A 795 46.59 -15.40 -63.14
N PHE A 796 45.52 -15.39 -62.35
CA PHE A 796 45.36 -16.32 -61.22
C PHE A 796 45.19 -17.76 -61.69
N GLU A 797 44.51 -17.98 -62.82
CA GLU A 797 44.38 -19.33 -63.41
C GLU A 797 45.76 -19.95 -63.69
N ALA A 798 46.66 -19.20 -64.33
CA ALA A 798 48.02 -19.65 -64.62
C ALA A 798 48.82 -19.89 -63.34
N LEU A 799 48.74 -18.97 -62.37
CA LEU A 799 49.41 -19.09 -61.07
C LEU A 799 48.95 -20.34 -60.30
N PHE A 800 47.64 -20.57 -60.17
CA PHE A 800 47.09 -21.72 -59.45
C PHE A 800 47.40 -23.04 -60.16
N THR A 801 47.38 -23.05 -61.50
CA THR A 801 47.76 -24.24 -62.27
C THR A 801 49.22 -24.64 -62.03
N GLU A 802 50.14 -23.67 -62.01
CA GLU A 802 51.56 -23.97 -61.77
C GLU A 802 51.84 -24.30 -60.30
N LEU A 803 51.15 -23.66 -59.36
CA LEU A 803 51.21 -24.02 -57.93
C LEU A 803 50.72 -25.45 -57.66
N GLU A 804 49.67 -25.90 -58.36
CA GLU A 804 49.17 -27.27 -58.23
C GLU A 804 50.14 -28.29 -58.86
N GLN A 805 50.73 -27.97 -60.02
CA GLN A 805 51.71 -28.85 -60.68
C GLN A 805 52.99 -29.01 -59.87
N LYS A 806 53.49 -27.93 -59.25
CA LYS A 806 54.72 -27.93 -58.44
C LYS A 806 54.46 -28.09 -56.93
N ARG A 807 53.26 -28.50 -56.54
CA ARG A 807 52.82 -28.55 -55.13
C ARG A 807 53.76 -29.37 -54.24
N GLU A 808 54.13 -30.57 -54.69
CA GLU A 808 55.05 -31.48 -53.96
C GLU A 808 56.47 -30.93 -53.93
N GLU A 809 56.96 -30.34 -55.03
CA GLU A 809 58.31 -29.74 -55.11
C GLU A 809 58.47 -28.50 -54.22
N LEU A 810 57.40 -27.73 -54.06
CA LEU A 810 57.38 -26.51 -53.23
C LEU A 810 57.12 -26.80 -51.75
N GLY A 811 56.70 -28.03 -51.39
CA GLY A 811 56.36 -28.43 -50.03
C GLY A 811 55.09 -27.74 -49.50
N ILE A 812 54.04 -27.68 -50.33
CA ILE A 812 52.74 -27.10 -49.98
C ILE A 812 51.74 -28.23 -49.77
N ALA A 813 51.15 -28.35 -48.58
CA ALA A 813 50.13 -29.38 -48.29
C ALA A 813 48.79 -29.06 -48.96
N SER A 814 48.39 -27.79 -48.88
CA SER A 814 47.18 -27.27 -49.52
C SER A 814 47.27 -25.75 -49.65
N TYR A 815 46.52 -25.18 -50.58
CA TYR A 815 46.33 -23.72 -50.65
C TYR A 815 44.86 -23.38 -50.88
N GLY A 816 44.45 -22.21 -50.43
CA GLY A 816 43.13 -21.65 -50.63
C GLY A 816 43.23 -20.17 -50.97
N ALA A 817 42.38 -19.70 -51.88
CA ALA A 817 42.23 -18.30 -52.21
C ALA A 817 40.86 -17.80 -51.73
N SER A 818 40.83 -16.78 -50.89
CA SER A 818 39.63 -16.10 -50.41
C SER A 818 39.62 -14.63 -50.83
N VAL A 819 38.43 -14.05 -50.94
CA VAL A 819 38.27 -12.60 -51.09
C VAL A 819 38.31 -11.96 -49.72
N THR A 820 38.86 -10.76 -49.61
CA THR A 820 38.82 -10.01 -48.34
C THR A 820 37.40 -9.88 -47.80
N THR A 821 37.20 -10.42 -46.60
CA THR A 821 35.91 -10.36 -45.89
C THR A 821 35.82 -9.09 -45.04
N MET A 822 34.60 -8.74 -44.61
CA MET A 822 34.43 -7.67 -43.62
C MET A 822 35.13 -8.02 -42.27
N GLU A 823 35.36 -9.30 -42.01
CA GLU A 823 36.10 -9.79 -40.84
C GLU A 823 37.55 -9.34 -40.83
N GLU A 824 38.24 -9.44 -41.97
CA GLU A 824 39.61 -8.97 -42.08
C GLU A 824 39.71 -7.44 -41.93
N VAL A 825 38.77 -6.69 -42.52
CA VAL A 825 38.68 -5.24 -42.33
C VAL A 825 38.52 -4.91 -40.84
N PHE A 826 37.61 -5.59 -40.15
CA PHE A 826 37.39 -5.40 -38.73
C PHE A 826 38.63 -5.74 -37.89
N LEU A 827 39.32 -6.85 -38.18
CA LEU A 827 40.58 -7.22 -37.53
C LEU A 827 41.68 -6.19 -37.76
N ARG A 828 41.80 -5.64 -38.97
CA ARG A 828 42.77 -4.58 -39.30
C ARG A 828 42.46 -3.28 -38.56
N VAL A 829 41.19 -2.87 -38.51
CA VAL A 829 40.75 -1.72 -37.72
C VAL A 829 41.08 -1.93 -36.24
N GLY A 830 40.82 -3.13 -35.70
CA GLY A 830 41.21 -3.49 -34.33
C GLY A 830 42.71 -3.34 -34.09
N LYS A 831 43.55 -3.90 -34.97
CA LYS A 831 45.03 -3.78 -34.88
C LYS A 831 45.51 -2.33 -34.91
N LEU A 832 44.87 -1.46 -35.70
CA LEU A 832 45.22 -0.03 -35.80
C LEU A 832 44.85 0.76 -34.53
N VAL A 833 43.78 0.36 -33.84
CA VAL A 833 43.32 0.97 -32.59
C VAL A 833 44.10 0.44 -31.37
N ASP A 834 44.76 -0.72 -31.52
CA ASP A 834 45.39 -1.48 -30.45
C ASP A 834 46.89 -1.76 -30.67
N SER A 835 47.73 -0.73 -30.54
CA SER A 835 49.13 -0.92 -30.14
C SER A 835 49.27 -1.29 -28.65
N SER A 836 48.17 -1.66 -27.96
CA SER A 836 48.14 -2.01 -26.53
C SER A 836 46.97 -2.92 -26.09
N MET A 837 46.46 -3.84 -26.91
CA MET A 837 45.53 -4.90 -26.43
C MET A 837 46.19 -6.29 -26.45
N ASP A 838 46.00 -7.02 -25.35
CA ASP A 838 46.38 -8.43 -25.20
C ASP A 838 45.61 -9.31 -26.19
N ILE A 839 46.37 -10.03 -27.01
CA ILE A 839 45.91 -10.82 -28.18
C ILE A 839 45.06 -12.06 -27.80
N GLN A 840 44.92 -12.38 -26.51
CA GLN A 840 44.28 -13.64 -26.07
C GLN A 840 42.74 -13.70 -26.20
N ALA A 841 42.04 -12.58 -26.42
CA ALA A 841 40.57 -12.57 -26.48
C ALA A 841 39.97 -12.69 -27.90
N ILE A 842 40.78 -12.56 -28.96
CA ILE A 842 40.29 -12.50 -30.36
C ILE A 842 40.45 -13.84 -31.11
N GLN A 843 41.29 -14.75 -30.63
CA GLN A 843 41.54 -16.06 -31.28
C GLN A 843 40.56 -17.19 -30.90
N LEU A 844 39.70 -17.00 -29.90
CA LEU A 844 38.77 -18.05 -29.44
C LEU A 844 37.55 -18.30 -30.34
N PRO A 845 36.99 -17.35 -31.13
CA PRO A 845 35.85 -17.67 -32.00
C PRO A 845 36.23 -18.48 -33.25
N ALA A 846 37.44 -18.31 -33.79
CA ALA A 846 37.84 -18.94 -35.05
C ALA A 846 38.15 -20.45 -34.89
N LEU A 847 38.72 -20.85 -33.75
CA LEU A 847 39.01 -22.27 -33.47
C LEU A 847 37.79 -23.07 -33.01
N GLN A 848 36.79 -22.44 -32.40
CA GLN A 848 35.53 -23.10 -32.05
C GLN A 848 34.67 -23.40 -33.30
N TYR A 849 34.72 -22.55 -34.33
CA TYR A 849 33.86 -22.65 -35.51
C TYR A 849 34.28 -23.78 -36.48
N GLN A 850 35.56 -24.16 -36.48
CA GLN A 850 36.03 -25.33 -37.25
C GLN A 850 35.69 -26.67 -36.57
N HIS A 851 35.50 -26.69 -35.24
CA HIS A 851 35.25 -27.93 -34.51
C HIS A 851 33.79 -28.42 -34.62
N GLU A 852 32.82 -27.52 -34.88
CA GLU A 852 31.40 -27.87 -35.06
C GLU A 852 31.09 -28.56 -36.39
N ARG A 853 31.98 -28.50 -37.39
CA ARG A 853 31.80 -29.30 -38.63
C ARG A 853 32.21 -30.77 -38.46
N ARG A 854 32.92 -31.16 -37.40
CA ARG A 854 33.39 -32.53 -37.18
C ARG A 854 32.57 -33.33 -36.16
N SER A 855 31.64 -32.72 -35.44
CA SER A 855 30.85 -33.38 -34.40
C SER A 855 29.47 -33.88 -34.84
N ASN A 856 29.06 -33.69 -36.10
CA ASN A 856 27.73 -34.08 -36.58
C ASN A 856 27.60 -35.52 -37.10
N ASP A 857 28.63 -36.36 -36.98
CA ASP A 857 28.59 -37.76 -37.44
C ASP A 857 28.30 -38.80 -36.33
N TRP A 858 28.06 -38.39 -35.08
CA TRP A 858 27.97 -39.33 -33.93
C TRP A 858 26.72 -39.16 -33.05
N ALA A 859 25.59 -38.75 -33.60
CA ALA A 859 24.33 -38.64 -32.85
C ALA A 859 23.15 -39.29 -33.56
N MET A 860 23.24 -40.61 -33.78
CA MET A 860 22.11 -41.52 -33.89
C MET A 860 22.53 -42.84 -33.22
N ASP A 861 22.15 -43.01 -31.96
CA ASP A 861 21.45 -44.19 -31.45
C ASP A 861 21.52 -44.29 -29.91
N ASP A 862 20.37 -44.65 -29.37
CA ASP A 862 20.11 -45.38 -28.13
C ASP A 862 20.22 -44.71 -26.75
N SER A 863 19.05 -44.22 -26.34
CA SER A 863 18.54 -44.33 -24.99
C SER A 863 18.22 -45.79 -24.62
N SER A 864 18.99 -46.43 -23.73
CA SER A 864 18.46 -47.35 -22.70
C SER A 864 19.54 -47.92 -21.77
N SER A 865 19.10 -48.20 -20.54
CA SER A 865 19.64 -49.17 -19.56
C SER A 865 20.77 -48.76 -18.60
N LEU A 866 20.31 -48.55 -17.37
CA LEU A 866 20.96 -48.65 -16.07
C LEU A 866 21.17 -50.13 -15.68
N SER A 867 22.40 -50.58 -15.36
CA SER A 867 22.74 -51.51 -14.25
C SER A 867 24.13 -52.19 -14.34
N GLY A 868 24.79 -52.40 -13.19
CA GLY A 868 25.83 -53.45 -12.92
C GLY A 868 27.29 -52.97 -13.02
N MET A 869 28.05 -52.76 -11.93
CA MET A 869 28.70 -53.72 -11.01
C MET A 869 29.72 -54.66 -11.69
N THR A 870 31.03 -54.42 -11.51
CA THR A 870 32.06 -55.29 -10.88
C THR A 870 33.51 -54.89 -11.23
N ASP A 871 34.28 -54.69 -10.18
CA ASP A 871 35.62 -55.25 -9.85
C ASP A 871 36.88 -55.12 -10.74
N MET A 872 38.00 -55.10 -10.01
CA MET A 872 39.38 -54.71 -10.30
C MET A 872 40.23 -55.80 -11.02
N THR A 873 41.25 -55.41 -11.79
CA THR A 873 42.68 -55.72 -11.58
C THR A 873 43.59 -55.19 -12.70
N ASP A 874 44.83 -54.86 -12.29
CA ASP A 874 46.03 -54.31 -12.96
C ASP A 874 46.31 -54.83 -14.40
N ASP A 875 47.02 -54.13 -15.30
CA ASP A 875 48.40 -53.64 -15.16
C ASP A 875 48.85 -52.72 -16.32
N SER A 876 49.52 -51.62 -15.96
CA SER A 876 50.62 -50.88 -16.62
C SER A 876 50.67 -50.57 -18.14
N GLY A 877 50.72 -49.27 -18.47
CA GLY A 877 51.68 -48.79 -19.49
C GLY A 877 51.37 -47.51 -20.29
N ALA A 878 51.51 -46.33 -19.65
CA ALA A 878 51.95 -45.03 -20.23
C ALA A 878 51.01 -44.30 -21.25
N LEU A 879 50.85 -42.98 -21.32
CA LEU A 879 51.62 -41.83 -20.81
C LEU A 879 50.77 -40.54 -21.01
N ILE A 880 49.99 -40.12 -20.02
CA ILE A 880 49.64 -38.70 -19.80
C ILE A 880 49.65 -38.49 -18.29
N THR A 881 50.83 -38.12 -17.78
CA THR A 881 51.07 -37.57 -16.45
C THR A 881 50.28 -36.26 -16.31
N GLU A 882 49.32 -36.22 -15.38
CA GLU A 882 49.46 -35.82 -13.98
C GLU A 882 49.25 -34.30 -13.82
N ASP A 883 48.02 -33.91 -13.45
CA ASP A 883 47.73 -32.89 -12.43
C ASP A 883 46.22 -32.71 -12.12
N CYS A 884 45.42 -33.78 -12.17
CA CYS A 884 44.03 -33.72 -11.67
C CYS A 884 43.45 -35.04 -11.11
N SER A 885 44.29 -35.95 -10.61
CA SER A 885 43.81 -37.24 -10.08
C SER A 885 44.40 -37.57 -8.71
N SER A 886 44.01 -36.83 -7.67
CA SER A 886 44.08 -37.32 -6.28
C SER A 886 43.18 -36.56 -5.30
N ILE A 887 42.07 -35.94 -5.74
CA ILE A 887 41.04 -35.52 -4.80
C ILE A 887 40.25 -36.77 -4.41
N LYS A 888 40.64 -37.40 -3.30
CA LYS A 888 39.87 -38.49 -2.69
C LYS A 888 38.51 -37.91 -2.26
N LEU A 889 37.47 -38.13 -3.08
CA LEU A 889 36.14 -37.64 -2.79
C LEU A 889 35.63 -38.29 -1.51
N ASN A 890 35.21 -37.46 -0.55
CA ASN A 890 34.58 -37.94 0.66
C ASN A 890 33.26 -38.61 0.31
N THR A 891 32.95 -39.74 0.95
CA THR A 891 31.68 -40.47 0.77
C THR A 891 30.98 -40.67 2.12
N GLY A 892 29.66 -40.89 2.11
CA GLY A 892 28.86 -41.14 3.32
C GLY A 892 28.72 -39.92 4.24
N PHE A 893 28.90 -40.11 5.55
CA PHE A 893 28.68 -39.07 6.57
C PHE A 893 29.66 -37.90 6.45
N TYR A 894 30.93 -38.18 6.11
CA TYR A 894 31.95 -37.14 5.98
C TYR A 894 31.67 -36.21 4.78
N LEU A 895 31.10 -36.76 3.69
CA LEU A 895 30.57 -35.95 2.59
C LEU A 895 29.40 -35.08 3.03
N CYS A 896 28.46 -35.63 3.80
CA CYS A 896 27.31 -34.88 4.31
C CYS A 896 27.74 -33.71 5.21
N CYS A 897 28.72 -33.94 6.10
CA CYS A 897 29.33 -32.89 6.91
C CYS A 897 30.04 -31.82 6.07
N GLN A 898 30.78 -32.24 5.02
CA GLN A 898 31.45 -31.30 4.12
C GLN A 898 30.44 -30.48 3.31
N GLN A 899 29.38 -31.11 2.79
CA GLN A 899 28.29 -30.43 2.08
C GLN A 899 27.55 -29.45 3.00
N PHE A 900 27.28 -29.84 4.25
CA PHE A 900 26.69 -28.95 5.25
C PHE A 900 27.61 -27.76 5.54
N TYR A 901 28.90 -28.01 5.78
CA TYR A 901 29.89 -26.95 6.02
C TYR A 901 30.02 -26.01 4.81
N ALA A 902 30.08 -26.56 3.59
CA ALA A 902 30.13 -25.79 2.36
C ALA A 902 28.87 -24.93 2.17
N MET A 903 27.68 -25.49 2.42
CA MET A 903 26.41 -24.76 2.36
C MET A 903 26.32 -23.69 3.45
N PHE A 904 26.79 -23.98 4.67
CA PHE A 904 26.86 -23.01 5.75
C PHE A 904 27.82 -21.86 5.41
N MET A 905 29.03 -22.18 4.94
CA MET A 905 30.02 -21.17 4.53
C MET A 905 29.51 -20.34 3.35
N LYS A 906 28.87 -20.96 2.36
CA LYS A 906 28.19 -20.25 1.25
C LYS A 906 27.13 -19.29 1.79
N ARG A 907 26.29 -19.72 2.73
CA ARG A 907 25.23 -18.89 3.33
C ARG A 907 25.79 -17.78 4.20
N ALA A 908 26.86 -18.02 4.96
CA ALA A 908 27.57 -17.02 5.74
C ALA A 908 28.22 -15.97 4.84
N MET A 909 28.95 -16.38 3.79
CA MET A 909 29.56 -15.47 2.82
C MET A 909 28.50 -14.63 2.08
N TYR A 910 27.38 -15.23 1.68
CA TYR A 910 26.27 -14.49 1.09
C TYR A 910 25.69 -13.45 2.05
N SER A 911 25.45 -13.83 3.31
CA SER A 911 24.88 -12.94 4.33
C SER A 911 25.83 -11.79 4.68
N TRP A 912 27.14 -12.04 4.76
CA TRP A 912 28.15 -11.01 4.98
C TRP A 912 28.20 -10.03 3.81
N ARG A 913 28.22 -10.53 2.56
CA ARG A 913 28.21 -9.69 1.36
C ARG A 913 26.92 -8.87 1.25
N ASN A 914 25.78 -9.44 1.67
CA ASN A 914 24.48 -8.77 1.71
C ASN A 914 24.12 -8.25 3.11
N TRP A 915 25.07 -7.59 3.78
CA TRP A 915 24.89 -7.05 5.13
C TRP A 915 23.65 -6.16 5.29
N LYS A 916 23.21 -5.47 4.22
CA LYS A 916 21.98 -4.64 4.22
C LYS A 916 20.72 -5.46 4.51
N MET A 917 20.64 -6.68 3.98
CA MET A 917 19.51 -7.58 4.20
C MET A 917 19.50 -8.07 5.66
N VAL A 918 20.66 -8.47 6.17
CA VAL A 918 20.81 -8.89 7.58
C VAL A 918 20.49 -7.74 8.53
N ALA A 919 20.98 -6.53 8.25
CA ALA A 919 20.64 -5.34 9.02
C ALA A 919 19.13 -5.09 9.02
N ALA A 920 18.48 -5.15 7.86
CA ALA A 920 17.02 -5.00 7.76
C ALA A 920 16.27 -6.07 8.58
N GLN A 921 16.74 -7.32 8.58
CA GLN A 921 16.14 -8.39 9.38
C GLN A 921 16.17 -8.12 10.88
N PHE A 922 17.25 -7.54 11.42
CA PHE A 922 17.32 -7.14 12.83
C PHE A 922 16.55 -5.86 13.13
N PHE A 923 16.61 -4.87 12.22
CA PHE A 923 15.96 -3.59 12.42
C PHE A 923 14.44 -3.68 12.31
N VAL A 924 13.88 -4.58 11.49
CA VAL A 924 12.41 -4.69 11.34
C VAL A 924 11.74 -5.03 12.69
N PRO A 925 12.03 -6.14 13.38
CA PRO A 925 11.43 -6.41 14.70
C PRO A 925 11.70 -5.30 15.72
N LEU A 926 12.88 -4.67 15.67
CA LEU A 926 13.24 -3.56 16.57
C LEU A 926 12.41 -2.30 16.30
N ILE A 927 12.16 -1.96 15.04
CA ILE A 927 11.32 -0.83 14.64
C ILE A 927 9.87 -1.11 15.02
N PHE A 928 9.39 -2.34 14.83
CA PHE A 928 8.03 -2.73 15.21
C PHE A 928 7.80 -2.63 16.71
N THR A 929 8.75 -3.13 17.50
CA THR A 929 8.69 -3.04 18.97
C THR A 929 8.83 -1.58 19.43
N ALA A 930 9.75 -0.81 18.85
CA ALA A 930 9.89 0.61 19.14
C ALA A 930 8.63 1.40 18.79
N PHE A 931 8.03 1.15 17.62
CA PHE A 931 6.79 1.79 17.20
C PHE A 931 5.63 1.45 18.13
N ALA A 932 5.45 0.17 18.48
CA ALA A 932 4.44 -0.26 19.45
C ALA A 932 4.63 0.42 20.82
N LEU A 933 5.88 0.57 21.29
CA LEU A 933 6.20 1.26 22.53
C LEU A 933 5.98 2.78 22.45
N ILE A 934 6.31 3.41 21.33
CA ILE A 934 6.06 4.84 21.09
C ILE A 934 4.56 5.09 21.12
N VAL A 935 3.79 4.33 20.34
CA VAL A 935 2.32 4.40 20.31
C VAL A 935 1.76 4.18 21.73
N ALA A 936 2.21 3.15 22.46
CA ALA A 936 1.76 2.94 23.82
C ALA A 936 2.06 4.12 24.78
N LYS A 937 3.14 4.88 24.55
CA LYS A 937 3.51 6.04 25.37
C LYS A 937 2.91 7.37 24.92
N THR A 938 2.66 7.57 23.62
CA THR A 938 2.20 8.86 23.06
C THR A 938 0.69 9.03 23.17
N PHE A 939 -0.07 7.94 23.14
CA PHE A 939 -1.51 8.02 23.33
C PHE A 939 -1.82 8.32 24.81
N PRO A 940 -2.75 9.25 25.09
CA PRO A 940 -3.02 9.69 26.46
C PRO A 940 -3.46 8.49 27.31
N GLY A 941 -2.84 8.33 28.48
CA GLY A 941 -3.36 7.44 29.52
C GLY A 941 -4.71 7.95 30.05
N PRO A 942 -5.46 7.10 30.78
CA PRO A 942 -6.75 7.49 31.34
C PRO A 942 -6.59 8.71 32.25
N ARG A 943 -7.13 9.86 31.84
CA ARG A 943 -7.13 11.12 32.60
C ARG A 943 -7.97 10.97 33.87
N ASP A 944 -7.70 11.76 34.89
CA ASP A 944 -8.61 11.86 36.04
C ASP A 944 -9.98 12.36 35.56
N SER A 945 -11.06 11.78 36.10
CA SER A 945 -12.43 12.04 35.65
C SER A 945 -12.77 13.53 35.76
N SER A 946 -13.46 14.06 34.75
CA SER A 946 -13.97 15.44 34.76
C SER A 946 -15.11 15.59 35.77
N GLN A 947 -15.25 16.79 36.35
CA GLN A 947 -16.47 17.14 37.08
C GLN A 947 -17.65 17.27 36.11
N LEU A 948 -18.82 16.79 36.51
CA LEU A 948 -20.06 16.92 35.74
C LEU A 948 -21.16 17.57 36.58
N ARG A 949 -21.71 18.68 36.10
CA ARG A 949 -22.89 19.32 36.69
C ARG A 949 -24.14 18.51 36.32
N LEU A 950 -24.87 18.04 37.32
CA LEU A 950 -26.07 17.18 37.14
C LEU A 950 -27.29 18.03 36.81
N THR A 951 -27.28 18.65 35.63
CA THR A 951 -28.37 19.50 35.10
C THR A 951 -28.79 19.00 33.72
N LEU A 952 -29.91 19.49 33.18
CA LEU A 952 -30.34 19.14 31.82
C LEU A 952 -29.57 19.89 30.72
N GLU A 953 -28.86 20.98 31.06
CA GLU A 953 -28.14 21.82 30.09
C GLU A 953 -27.13 21.05 29.19
N PRO A 954 -26.31 20.10 29.70
CA PRO A 954 -25.39 19.32 28.88
C PRO A 954 -26.07 18.48 27.79
N TYR A 955 -27.35 18.10 27.99
CA TYR A 955 -28.12 17.30 27.04
C TYR A 955 -28.77 18.14 25.92
N GLY A 956 -28.62 19.47 25.96
CA GLY A 956 -29.25 20.38 25.00
C GLY A 956 -30.70 20.70 25.35
N GLN A 957 -31.57 20.76 24.33
CA GLN A 957 -33.00 21.03 24.52
C GLN A 957 -33.77 19.71 24.64
N THR A 958 -34.27 19.42 25.84
CA THR A 958 -35.00 18.20 26.17
C THR A 958 -36.49 18.47 26.39
N ILE A 959 -37.32 17.45 26.13
CA ILE A 959 -38.76 17.45 26.42
C ILE A 959 -38.94 16.69 27.73
N VAL A 960 -39.48 17.35 28.75
CA VAL A 960 -39.65 16.79 30.10
C VAL A 960 -41.14 16.62 30.36
N PRO A 961 -41.69 15.40 30.14
CA PRO A 961 -43.09 15.14 30.41
C PRO A 961 -43.34 15.06 31.92
N PHE A 962 -44.49 15.58 32.36
CA PHE A 962 -44.91 15.46 33.74
C PHE A 962 -46.41 15.16 33.85
N SER A 963 -46.81 14.47 34.92
CA SER A 963 -48.21 14.19 35.25
C SER A 963 -48.56 14.71 36.63
N VAL A 964 -49.78 15.25 36.76
CA VAL A 964 -50.31 15.74 38.03
C VAL A 964 -51.64 15.05 38.31
N SER A 965 -51.80 14.49 39.51
CA SER A 965 -53.09 13.96 39.94
C SER A 965 -54.10 15.10 40.10
N ALA A 966 -55.33 14.92 39.58
CA ALA A 966 -56.36 15.95 39.42
C ALA A 966 -56.93 16.60 40.72
N ALA A 967 -56.21 16.52 41.84
CA ALA A 967 -56.58 17.12 43.11
C ALA A 967 -55.92 18.50 43.28
N SER A 968 -56.73 19.54 43.50
CA SER A 968 -56.26 20.88 43.88
C SER A 968 -55.52 20.82 45.22
N GLY A 969 -54.22 21.15 45.25
CA GLY A 969 -53.42 21.05 46.48
C GLY A 969 -51.92 21.23 46.28
N LEU A 970 -51.13 20.57 47.14
CA LEU A 970 -49.67 20.57 47.12
C LEU A 970 -49.06 19.97 45.82
N PRO A 971 -49.61 18.89 45.21
CA PRO A 971 -49.10 18.35 43.95
C PRO A 971 -49.13 19.37 42.79
N GLN A 972 -50.21 20.15 42.68
CA GLN A 972 -50.35 21.19 41.65
C GLN A 972 -49.28 22.29 41.82
N ARG A 973 -49.03 22.74 43.05
CA ARG A 973 -47.99 23.76 43.33
C ARG A 973 -46.59 23.25 43.03
N LEU A 974 -46.30 21.99 43.34
CA LEU A 974 -45.03 21.37 42.97
C LEU A 974 -44.86 21.32 41.45
N ALA A 975 -45.90 20.96 40.71
CA ALA A 975 -45.88 20.94 39.26
C ALA A 975 -45.67 22.34 38.65
N GLU A 976 -46.36 23.37 39.16
CA GLU A 976 -46.16 24.76 38.74
C GLU A 976 -44.70 25.22 38.95
N GLN A 977 -44.12 24.94 40.11
CA GLN A 977 -42.71 25.25 40.40
C GLN A 977 -41.73 24.43 39.56
N TYR A 978 -42.09 23.19 39.21
CA TYR A 978 -41.32 22.32 38.33
C TYR A 978 -41.31 22.85 36.88
N VAL A 979 -42.44 23.36 36.38
CA VAL A 979 -42.54 24.02 35.06
C VAL A 979 -41.69 25.29 35.04
N GLU A 980 -41.80 26.16 36.05
CA GLU A 980 -40.97 27.37 36.15
C GLU A 980 -39.46 27.05 36.22
N LEU A 981 -39.08 25.92 36.83
CA LEU A 981 -37.70 25.44 36.86
C LEU A 981 -37.21 25.04 35.46
N LEU A 982 -38.03 24.30 34.72
CA LEU A 982 -37.71 23.83 33.37
C LEU A 982 -37.63 24.99 32.37
N ASP A 983 -38.56 25.93 32.44
CA ASP A 983 -38.54 27.14 31.61
C ASP A 983 -37.29 27.98 31.88
N ALA A 984 -36.88 28.11 33.15
CA ALA A 984 -35.64 28.78 33.53
C ALA A 984 -34.39 28.10 32.95
N GLN A 985 -34.41 26.78 32.77
CA GLN A 985 -33.34 25.98 32.15
C GLN A 985 -33.48 25.85 30.62
N ARG A 986 -34.42 26.56 29.99
CA ARG A 986 -34.74 26.50 28.54
C ARG A 986 -35.13 25.10 28.06
N GLN A 987 -35.75 24.31 28.93
CA GLN A 987 -36.29 22.99 28.60
C GLN A 987 -37.76 23.10 28.19
N SER A 988 -38.29 22.11 27.48
CA SER A 988 -39.70 22.10 27.08
C SER A 988 -40.54 21.22 28.03
N PRO A 989 -41.26 21.81 29.01
CA PRO A 989 -42.18 21.06 29.86
C PRO A 989 -43.40 20.59 29.06
N LEU A 990 -43.84 19.36 29.29
CA LEU A 990 -45.02 18.79 28.63
C LEU A 990 -45.96 18.12 29.65
N GLU A 991 -47.16 18.67 29.85
CA GLU A 991 -48.16 18.05 30.72
C GLU A 991 -48.84 16.87 30.01
N VAL A 992 -48.81 15.69 30.64
CA VAL A 992 -49.43 14.47 30.12
C VAL A 992 -50.74 14.21 30.86
N LEU A 993 -51.86 14.35 30.15
CA LEU A 993 -53.20 14.07 30.64
C LEU A 993 -53.49 12.55 30.57
N GLY A 994 -53.05 11.79 31.57
CA GLY A 994 -53.25 10.34 31.64
C GLY A 994 -52.12 9.59 32.35
N GLY A 995 -51.98 8.29 32.09
CA GLY A 995 -50.88 7.48 32.60
C GLY A 995 -49.55 7.88 31.94
N LEU A 996 -48.64 8.46 32.73
CA LEU A 996 -47.33 8.89 32.25
C LEU A 996 -46.51 7.74 31.64
N GLU A 997 -46.60 6.54 32.22
CA GLU A 997 -45.91 5.35 31.73
C GLU A 997 -46.37 4.93 30.32
N ASP A 998 -47.68 4.91 30.07
CA ASP A 998 -48.25 4.56 28.75
C ASP A 998 -47.88 5.59 27.68
N TYR A 999 -47.83 6.86 28.06
CA TYR A 999 -47.34 7.93 27.18
C TYR A 999 -45.86 7.71 26.81
N LEU A 1000 -45.01 7.41 27.79
CA LEU A 1000 -43.58 7.15 27.54
C LEU A 1000 -43.39 5.91 26.64
N ILE A 1001 -44.15 4.84 26.85
CA ILE A 1001 -44.09 3.62 26.02
C ILE A 1001 -44.51 3.91 24.58
N SER A 1002 -45.63 4.62 24.38
CA SER A 1002 -46.13 4.95 23.04
C SER A 1002 -45.16 5.85 22.28
N ARG A 1003 -44.66 6.92 22.91
CA ARG A 1003 -43.66 7.82 22.30
C ARG A 1003 -42.34 7.14 22.00
N ALA A 1004 -41.84 6.30 22.92
CA ALA A 1004 -40.62 5.52 22.67
C ALA A 1004 -40.77 4.58 21.47
N SER A 1005 -41.97 4.03 21.24
CA SER A 1005 -42.26 3.19 20.08
C SER A 1005 -42.40 3.97 18.77
N GLU A 1006 -42.82 5.24 18.81
CA GLU A 1006 -42.99 6.10 17.63
C GLU A 1006 -41.66 6.73 17.18
N GLU A 1007 -40.89 7.29 18.11
CA GLU A 1007 -39.67 8.07 17.82
C GLU A 1007 -38.39 7.20 17.81
N GLY A 1008 -38.44 5.98 18.34
CA GLY A 1008 -37.33 5.03 18.33
C GLY A 1008 -36.07 5.59 19.02
N GLY A 1009 -34.93 5.57 18.32
CA GLY A 1009 -33.66 6.04 18.89
C GLY A 1009 -33.64 7.54 19.27
N ALA A 1010 -34.41 8.37 18.58
CA ALA A 1010 -34.49 9.81 18.86
C ALA A 1010 -35.16 10.13 20.21
N PHE A 1011 -36.04 9.24 20.69
CA PHE A 1011 -36.65 9.36 22.01
C PHE A 1011 -35.60 9.43 23.13
N ASN A 1012 -34.53 8.64 23.00
CA ASN A 1012 -33.49 8.55 24.02
C ASN A 1012 -32.64 9.83 24.16
N GLU A 1013 -32.61 10.66 23.12
CA GLU A 1013 -31.85 11.91 23.09
C GLU A 1013 -32.71 13.09 23.59
N HIS A 1014 -34.01 13.10 23.27
CA HIS A 1014 -34.91 14.20 23.66
C HIS A 1014 -35.56 14.03 25.05
N TYR A 1015 -35.78 12.80 25.51
CA TYR A 1015 -36.47 12.51 26.78
C TYR A 1015 -35.51 11.92 27.80
N ILE A 1016 -34.98 12.77 28.70
CA ILE A 1016 -33.98 12.39 29.70
C ILE A 1016 -34.60 12.14 31.09
N ALA A 1017 -35.56 12.97 31.48
CA ALA A 1017 -36.24 12.90 32.77
C ALA A 1017 -37.74 13.16 32.60
N ALA A 1018 -38.54 12.69 33.57
CA ALA A 1018 -39.97 12.94 33.67
C ALA A 1018 -40.37 12.95 35.16
N ALA A 1019 -41.53 13.51 35.51
CA ALA A 1019 -41.97 13.58 36.91
C ALA A 1019 -43.47 13.28 37.06
N SER A 1020 -43.85 12.52 38.09
CA SER A 1020 -45.26 12.35 38.50
C SER A 1020 -45.47 12.95 39.89
N PHE A 1021 -46.52 13.76 40.03
CA PHE A 1021 -46.92 14.37 41.29
C PHE A 1021 -48.27 13.81 41.73
N GLU A 1022 -48.25 12.89 42.70
CA GLU A 1022 -49.42 12.14 43.15
C GLU A 1022 -49.75 12.43 44.62
N GLY A 1023 -51.02 12.77 44.89
CA GLY A 1023 -51.53 12.89 46.25
C GLY A 1023 -52.08 11.55 46.74
N VAL A 1024 -51.43 10.91 47.71
CA VAL A 1024 -51.85 9.64 48.33
C VAL A 1024 -52.26 9.91 49.78
N GLY A 1025 -53.56 10.17 50.00
CA GLY A 1025 -54.08 10.55 51.32
C GLY A 1025 -53.55 11.91 51.78
N ASN A 1026 -52.88 11.96 52.94
CA ASN A 1026 -52.22 13.17 53.46
C ASN A 1026 -50.76 13.33 52.99
N HIS A 1027 -50.22 12.33 52.27
CA HIS A 1027 -48.84 12.35 51.77
C HIS A 1027 -48.83 12.67 50.29
N THR A 1028 -47.80 13.39 49.85
CA THR A 1028 -47.55 13.65 48.44
C THR A 1028 -46.34 12.84 48.00
N VAL A 1029 -46.54 11.98 47.00
CA VAL A 1029 -45.48 11.18 46.40
C VAL A 1029 -45.01 11.92 45.14
N VAL A 1030 -43.72 12.24 45.10
CA VAL A 1030 -43.05 12.79 43.93
C VAL A 1030 -42.21 11.68 43.32
N THR A 1031 -42.64 11.19 42.16
CA THR A 1031 -41.89 10.16 41.43
C THR A 1031 -41.01 10.85 40.40
N ALA A 1032 -39.70 10.79 40.58
CA ALA A 1032 -38.71 11.24 39.61
C ALA A 1032 -38.40 10.09 38.64
N LEU A 1033 -38.87 10.20 37.40
CA LEU A 1033 -38.62 9.22 36.37
C LEU A 1033 -37.37 9.58 35.56
N PHE A 1034 -36.52 8.60 35.27
CA PHE A 1034 -35.29 8.81 34.49
C PHE A 1034 -35.12 7.85 33.32
N ASN A 1035 -34.56 8.34 32.22
CA ASN A 1035 -34.20 7.51 31.08
C ASN A 1035 -32.82 6.88 31.27
N ASN A 1036 -32.78 5.57 31.53
CA ASN A 1036 -31.53 4.86 31.80
C ASN A 1036 -30.55 4.77 30.60
N GLN A 1037 -30.85 5.33 29.43
CA GLN A 1037 -29.89 5.35 28.32
C GLN A 1037 -28.76 6.36 28.55
N ALA A 1038 -29.04 7.48 29.19
CA ALA A 1038 -28.02 8.43 29.64
C ALA A 1038 -27.40 7.97 30.97
N TYR A 1039 -26.08 8.10 31.13
CA TYR A 1039 -25.37 7.64 32.33
C TYR A 1039 -25.83 8.36 33.61
N HIS A 1040 -26.21 9.64 33.50
CA HIS A 1040 -26.42 10.53 34.65
C HIS A 1040 -27.85 11.04 34.80
N SER A 1041 -28.79 10.49 34.01
CA SER A 1041 -30.21 10.81 34.14
C SER A 1041 -30.81 10.51 35.51
N PRO A 1042 -30.42 9.47 36.29
CA PRO A 1042 -31.06 9.22 37.59
C PRO A 1042 -30.82 10.36 38.58
N ALA A 1043 -29.57 10.82 38.68
CA ALA A 1043 -29.18 11.89 39.59
C ALA A 1043 -29.69 13.27 39.13
N THR A 1044 -29.81 13.47 37.82
CA THR A 1044 -30.39 14.69 37.23
C THR A 1044 -31.91 14.74 37.47
N ALA A 1045 -32.63 13.63 37.30
CA ALA A 1045 -34.07 13.56 37.55
C ALA A 1045 -34.41 13.81 39.04
N LEU A 1046 -33.61 13.22 39.94
CA LEU A 1046 -33.73 13.49 41.38
C LEU A 1046 -33.49 14.96 41.70
N MET A 1047 -32.44 15.57 41.13
CA MET A 1047 -32.14 16.98 41.33
C MET A 1047 -33.30 17.89 40.88
N LEU A 1048 -34.02 17.55 39.80
CA LEU A 1048 -35.17 18.33 39.34
C LEU A 1048 -36.35 18.22 40.32
N ALA A 1049 -36.61 17.02 40.83
CA ALA A 1049 -37.67 16.78 41.82
C ALA A 1049 -37.38 17.50 43.15
N ASP A 1050 -36.17 17.36 43.68
CA ASP A 1050 -35.75 17.99 44.94
C ASP A 1050 -35.73 19.53 44.82
N ASN A 1051 -35.35 20.08 43.66
CA ASN A 1051 -35.46 21.52 43.42
C ASN A 1051 -36.89 22.04 43.42
N ALA A 1052 -37.85 21.30 42.85
CA ALA A 1052 -39.26 21.69 42.90
C ALA A 1052 -39.78 21.71 44.34
N VAL A 1053 -39.39 20.73 45.16
CA VAL A 1053 -39.71 20.71 46.60
C VAL A 1053 -39.07 21.90 47.31
N PHE A 1054 -37.79 22.18 47.05
CA PHE A 1054 -37.08 23.28 47.70
C PHE A 1054 -37.68 24.65 47.35
N ARG A 1055 -38.09 24.87 46.10
CA ARG A 1055 -38.77 26.11 45.67
C ARG A 1055 -40.10 26.32 46.36
N VAL A 1056 -40.87 25.26 46.61
CA VAL A 1056 -42.11 25.34 47.39
C VAL A 1056 -41.84 25.73 48.85
N LEU A 1057 -40.71 25.31 49.43
CA LEU A 1057 -40.36 25.58 50.83
C LEU A 1057 -39.73 26.97 51.04
N ALA A 1058 -38.77 27.36 50.20
CA ALA A 1058 -37.93 28.54 50.39
C ALA A 1058 -38.21 29.68 49.38
N GLY A 1059 -39.14 29.48 48.44
CA GLY A 1059 -39.54 30.44 47.41
C GLY A 1059 -38.87 30.20 46.04
N PRO A 1060 -39.31 30.92 44.99
CA PRO A 1060 -38.92 30.66 43.59
C PRO A 1060 -37.43 30.92 43.29
N ASN A 1061 -36.75 31.72 44.12
CA ASN A 1061 -35.32 32.03 43.97
C ASN A 1061 -34.40 30.94 44.55
N ALA A 1062 -34.97 29.93 45.22
CA ALA A 1062 -34.22 28.83 45.81
C ALA A 1062 -33.82 27.80 44.73
N SER A 1063 -32.56 27.36 44.77
CA SER A 1063 -32.06 26.33 43.85
C SER A 1063 -30.87 25.59 44.44
N ILE A 1064 -30.83 24.29 44.26
CA ILE A 1064 -29.72 23.42 44.62
C ILE A 1064 -29.13 22.82 43.34
N THR A 1065 -27.83 22.96 43.15
CA THR A 1065 -27.11 22.38 42.02
C THR A 1065 -26.04 21.43 42.53
N VAL A 1066 -26.15 20.17 42.10
CA VAL A 1066 -25.23 19.09 42.47
C VAL A 1066 -24.25 18.83 41.34
N THR A 1067 -22.96 18.71 41.67
CA THR A 1067 -21.93 18.30 40.71
C THR A 1067 -21.37 16.93 41.12
N ASN A 1068 -21.40 15.95 40.23
CA ASN A 1068 -20.67 14.69 40.43
C ASN A 1068 -19.19 14.92 40.07
N TYR A 1069 -18.32 14.81 41.06
CA TYR A 1069 -16.87 14.86 40.84
C TYR A 1069 -16.18 13.72 41.57
N PRO A 1070 -15.81 12.63 40.88
CA PRO A 1070 -15.21 11.46 41.51
C PRO A 1070 -13.92 11.78 42.27
N GLN A 1071 -13.68 11.03 43.34
CA GLN A 1071 -12.45 11.11 44.13
C GLN A 1071 -11.21 10.81 43.27
N PRO A 1072 -10.04 11.38 43.60
CA PRO A 1072 -8.81 11.04 42.90
C PRO A 1072 -8.44 9.57 43.12
N ARG A 1073 -7.79 8.94 42.13
CA ARG A 1073 -7.38 7.53 42.23
C ARG A 1073 -6.35 7.31 43.33
N ASN A 1074 -6.58 6.30 44.16
CA ASN A 1074 -5.64 5.85 45.18
C ASN A 1074 -4.43 5.15 44.54
N ILE A 1075 -3.31 5.03 45.28
CA ILE A 1075 -2.08 4.36 44.80
C ILE A 1075 -2.37 2.92 44.34
N THR A 1076 -3.23 2.20 45.06
CA THR A 1076 -3.64 0.83 44.73
C THR A 1076 -4.48 0.75 43.46
N GLU A 1077 -5.34 1.73 43.21
CA GLU A 1077 -6.17 1.81 42.01
C GLU A 1077 -5.33 2.20 40.79
N LYS A 1078 -4.43 3.18 40.93
CA LYS A 1078 -3.45 3.51 39.88
C LYS A 1078 -2.59 2.31 39.51
N ALA A 1079 -2.14 1.53 40.49
CA ALA A 1079 -1.38 0.30 40.25
C ALA A 1079 -2.22 -0.80 39.59
N LYS A 1080 -3.48 -0.97 40.01
CA LYS A 1080 -4.42 -1.96 39.43
C LYS A 1080 -4.75 -1.63 37.97
N ASP A 1081 -4.98 -0.36 37.64
CA ASP A 1081 -5.22 0.08 36.27
C ASP A 1081 -4.00 -0.13 35.37
N GLN A 1082 -2.79 0.17 35.88
CA GLN A 1082 -1.53 -0.12 35.16
C GLN A 1082 -1.30 -1.62 34.91
N LEU A 1083 -1.71 -2.49 35.85
CA LEU A 1083 -1.64 -3.94 35.68
C LEU A 1083 -2.74 -4.48 34.74
N MET A 1084 -3.93 -3.87 34.77
CA MET A 1084 -5.09 -4.24 33.95
C MET A 1084 -5.09 -3.60 32.56
N GLU A 1085 -4.15 -2.69 32.27
CA GLU A 1085 -3.75 -2.26 30.92
C GLU A 1085 -3.16 -3.40 30.07
N GLY A 1086 -3.36 -4.67 30.44
CA GLY A 1086 -2.95 -5.87 29.70
C GLY A 1086 -3.40 -5.93 28.23
N GLN A 1087 -4.34 -5.09 27.78
CA GLN A 1087 -4.61 -4.90 26.35
C GLN A 1087 -3.44 -4.26 25.59
N THR A 1088 -2.67 -3.36 26.22
CA THR A 1088 -1.42 -2.85 25.63
C THR A 1088 -0.36 -3.92 25.59
N GLY A 1089 -0.21 -4.71 26.64
CA GLY A 1089 0.67 -5.87 26.68
C GLY A 1089 0.34 -6.91 25.60
N PHE A 1090 -0.95 -7.19 25.39
CA PHE A 1090 -1.45 -8.07 24.34
C PHE A 1090 -1.19 -7.51 22.94
N ALA A 1091 -1.43 -6.22 22.71
CA ALA A 1091 -1.12 -5.55 21.45
C ALA A 1091 0.40 -5.53 21.17
N ILE A 1092 1.23 -5.31 22.19
CA ILE A 1092 2.69 -5.40 22.07
C ILE A 1092 3.12 -6.83 21.74
N ALA A 1093 2.52 -7.85 22.39
CA ALA A 1093 2.82 -9.26 22.13
C ALA A 1093 2.45 -9.68 20.70
N ILE A 1094 1.30 -9.23 20.18
CA ILE A 1094 0.90 -9.48 18.77
C ILE A 1094 1.89 -8.82 17.80
N ASN A 1095 2.26 -7.56 18.05
CA ASN A 1095 3.23 -6.86 17.20
C ASN A 1095 4.61 -7.51 17.22
N LEU A 1096 5.04 -8.01 18.39
CA LEU A 1096 6.27 -8.79 18.52
C LEU A 1096 6.18 -10.11 17.76
N LEU A 1097 5.08 -10.87 17.92
CA LEU A 1097 4.85 -12.10 17.19
C LEU A 1097 4.93 -11.87 15.67
N TYR A 1098 4.36 -10.75 15.20
CA TYR A 1098 4.42 -10.37 13.79
C TYR A 1098 5.83 -9.99 13.34
N GLY A 1099 6.56 -9.20 14.12
CA GLY A 1099 7.97 -8.90 13.87
C GLY A 1099 8.82 -10.18 13.76
N MET A 1100 8.56 -11.15 14.64
CA MET A 1100 9.23 -12.46 14.62
C MET A 1100 8.79 -13.35 13.43
N ALA A 1101 7.52 -13.30 13.03
CA ALA A 1101 7.02 -14.00 11.85
C ALA A 1101 7.63 -13.43 10.56
N SER A 1102 7.76 -12.11 10.46
CA SER A 1102 8.45 -11.43 9.37
C SER A 1102 9.93 -11.84 9.31
N LEU A 1103 10.60 -11.89 10.46
CA LEU A 1103 11.97 -12.37 10.57
C LEU A 1103 12.08 -13.80 10.02
N ALA A 1104 11.22 -14.72 10.47
CA ALA A 1104 11.20 -16.10 9.99
C ALA A 1104 10.97 -16.21 8.47
N SER A 1105 10.05 -15.40 7.91
CA SER A 1105 9.77 -15.37 6.47
C SER A 1105 10.98 -14.95 5.63
N THR A 1106 11.75 -13.95 6.10
CA THR A 1106 12.95 -13.51 5.37
C THR A 1106 14.07 -14.56 5.32
N PHE A 1107 14.11 -15.50 6.26
CA PHE A 1107 15.06 -16.62 6.22
C PHE A 1107 14.68 -17.72 5.22
N ALA A 1108 13.46 -17.70 4.68
CA ALA A 1108 12.97 -18.62 3.65
C ALA A 1108 13.29 -18.16 2.21
N LEU A 1109 13.93 -16.99 2.03
CA LEU A 1109 14.34 -16.51 0.70
C LEU A 1109 15.38 -17.46 0.07
N LEU A 1110 15.04 -18.00 -1.10
CA LEU A 1110 15.90 -18.88 -1.88
C LEU A 1110 17.17 -18.12 -2.31
N LEU A 1111 18.33 -18.63 -1.89
CA LEU A 1111 19.66 -18.06 -2.19
C LEU A 1111 20.09 -18.25 -3.66
N VAL A 1112 19.36 -19.08 -4.41
CA VAL A 1112 19.65 -19.41 -5.79
C VAL A 1112 18.46 -18.97 -6.64
N SER A 1113 18.65 -17.94 -7.46
CA SER A 1113 17.77 -17.72 -8.62
C SER A 1113 18.31 -18.60 -9.75
N GLU A 1114 17.62 -19.69 -10.07
CA GLU A 1114 17.86 -20.35 -11.35
C GLU A 1114 17.55 -19.34 -12.46
N ARG A 1115 18.51 -19.08 -13.34
CA ARG A 1115 18.23 -18.37 -14.60
C ARG A 1115 17.42 -19.35 -15.44
N ALA A 1116 16.13 -19.10 -15.57
CA ALA A 1116 15.26 -19.78 -16.52
C ALA A 1116 15.56 -19.34 -17.95
#